data_AF-A0AAV8WSY7-F1
#
_entry.id   AF-A0AAV8WSY7-F1
#
_cell.length_a   1.000
_cell.length_b   1.000
_cell.length_c   1.000
_cell.angle_alpha   90.00
_cell.angle_beta   90.00
_cell.angle_gamma   90.00
#
_symmetry.space_group_name_H-M   'P 1'
#
loop_
_entity.id
_entity.type
_entity.pdbx_description
1 polymer ?
#
loop_
_entity_poly.entity_id
_entity_poly.type
_entity_poly.pdbx_seq_one_letter_code
_entity_poly.pdbx_strand_id
1 'polypeptide(L)'
;MEDLETRHMYLKNNLNDLHLVNFVDKLYEVLHKLKYTENKCLPLDYRWIPETPYKIKNSLQSNKLNLALHITSNYFKEELELNTIKSRSLLQKEVTLLDYMQEKQRRKVEDKFNDLIVNEYLCLIKRFDDYLNNIPEQIENVTDEEVLKILHLISWRFAFHKCTLSDIKKINATEQYNILINLTVHYKWFFKYAIKEISSVTKVDLPKDLKEQVDNINCKLEAQFSFMQKIGKNFQKCSNNPPPYINEHQLEVVPAYNKISHCYNLCDKRNDLINVVNILNADKDLRQLLVEMKSKLDYDFSDASKELVLLKSLHEAHQNTGIKETLSEFETHLLPIIDYLTHLTIKGIMRTIPKIEISSMVTNSILVPTDLSGALLCYNRTKDIRLLHEITKAYYLYLMNSACVKPVKYLKGNEDDNKEIVLSNFSPKLTFYLSYLHNEKEYVLRIFKIFIIQFATSLNIEDTNGKTLQQITSKCIETLRQLSQSSSLADPNNDTPKFIKHLQMCSVTITKLSNSSDINNTLLLISDLYMELSYIKATFNSKLSVIDPLAKKALKKEYCLKAIDTFKNMKRCYELQNELYSNTDQTIHAYYAPIKQIISELEVKDEELGKYVAVRSKDVMYETVLRVVNHAFATILSENYVNKTSCALSYHILNVIDAISRKEDIDYRYFVAQLNQHESTVSSYENLIHEWNQLCNTYPDIIEPLLSNVVEFLYGLKMKLSLLRKVIAEYENMKLDINVKEDLLNLVKLPVLDESQNSYCKHIEMMTSKRINTFVSQILENEEFPHVKDLENFRLLKCGIRESFNLCIIDAKHTDNLNKNSFMKFNELMDLFISAWNKQQEEKEIQEIEADSLYKTRTKCDDKPEEEQIEEELNELFPNYHGIDFPDLQKKFRPK
;
A
#
# COMPACT_ATOMS: atom_id res chain seq x y z
N MET A 1 -17.71 34.83 60.11
CA MET A 1 -18.50 35.27 58.93
C MET A 1 -17.99 36.64 58.53
N GLU A 2 -17.94 37.54 59.51
CA GLU A 2 -17.38 38.90 59.41
C GLU A 2 -16.02 39.02 58.70
N ASP A 3 -14.99 38.21 59.01
CA ASP A 3 -13.67 38.37 58.35
C ASP A 3 -13.68 38.06 56.84
N LEU A 4 -14.34 36.99 56.40
CA LEU A 4 -14.41 36.64 54.97
C LEU A 4 -15.24 37.67 54.18
N GLU A 5 -16.38 38.08 54.74
CA GLU A 5 -17.24 39.13 54.18
C GLU A 5 -16.49 40.48 54.12
N THR A 6 -15.75 40.82 55.17
CA THR A 6 -14.95 42.05 55.22
C THR A 6 -13.84 42.03 54.18
N ARG A 7 -13.12 40.91 54.03
CA ARG A 7 -12.07 40.75 53.01
C ARG A 7 -12.64 40.77 51.59
N HIS A 8 -13.80 40.16 51.38
CA HIS A 8 -14.51 40.21 50.11
C HIS A 8 -14.90 41.64 49.74
N MET A 9 -15.55 42.38 50.66
CA MET A 9 -15.91 43.78 50.46
C MET A 9 -14.67 44.67 50.27
N TYR A 10 -13.59 44.41 51.00
CA TYR A 10 -12.33 45.12 50.84
C TYR A 10 -11.73 44.91 49.43
N LEU A 11 -11.63 43.66 48.97
CA LEU A 11 -11.10 43.36 47.63
C LEU A 11 -11.99 43.98 46.55
N LYS A 12 -13.32 43.85 46.70
CA LYS A 12 -14.31 44.43 45.76
C LYS A 12 -14.19 45.95 45.64
N ASN A 13 -13.99 46.65 46.75
CA ASN A 13 -13.86 48.11 46.77
C ASN A 13 -12.51 48.62 46.24
N ASN A 14 -11.47 47.77 46.23
CA ASN A 14 -10.13 48.15 45.76
C ASN A 14 -9.83 47.73 44.32
N LEU A 15 -10.69 46.92 43.69
CA LEU A 15 -10.52 46.48 42.31
C LEU A 15 -11.29 47.40 41.37
N ASN A 16 -10.58 48.02 40.43
CA ASN A 16 -11.17 48.91 39.42
C ASN A 16 -11.67 48.15 38.17
N ASP A 17 -11.24 46.90 37.97
CA ASP A 17 -11.64 46.08 36.83
C ASP A 17 -12.87 45.23 37.19
N LEU A 18 -13.97 45.44 36.45
CA LEU A 18 -15.23 44.72 36.63
C LEU A 18 -15.07 43.20 36.50
N HIS A 19 -14.16 42.72 35.64
CA HIS A 19 -13.89 41.29 35.50
C HIS A 19 -13.24 40.72 36.76
N LEU A 20 -12.29 41.45 37.36
CA LEU A 20 -11.66 41.03 38.62
C LEU A 20 -12.64 41.09 39.79
N VAL A 21 -13.55 42.07 39.81
CA VAL A 21 -14.63 42.13 40.79
C VAL A 21 -15.54 40.90 40.69
N ASN A 22 -15.98 40.56 39.48
CA ASN A 22 -16.81 39.36 39.24
C ASN A 22 -16.07 38.07 39.62
N PHE A 23 -14.76 38.01 39.39
CA PHE A 23 -13.94 36.87 39.81
C PHE A 23 -13.90 36.75 41.33
N VAL A 24 -13.67 37.85 42.04
CA VAL A 24 -13.66 37.89 43.51
C VAL A 24 -15.02 37.50 44.09
N ASP A 25 -16.14 37.94 43.48
CA ASP A 25 -17.49 37.50 43.84
C ASP A 25 -17.65 35.97 43.69
N LYS A 26 -17.20 35.40 42.56
CA LYS A 26 -17.23 33.94 42.33
C LYS A 26 -16.37 33.15 43.34
N LEU A 27 -15.17 33.64 43.67
CA LEU A 27 -14.32 33.01 44.68
C LEU A 27 -14.98 33.06 46.06
N TYR A 28 -15.63 34.16 46.41
CA TYR A 28 -16.38 34.30 47.65
C TYR A 28 -17.55 33.29 47.72
N GLU A 29 -18.30 33.11 46.64
CA GLU A 29 -19.38 32.10 46.59
C GLU A 29 -18.87 30.69 46.83
N VAL A 30 -17.74 30.32 46.23
CA VAL A 30 -17.12 29.00 46.42
C VAL A 30 -16.68 28.79 47.87
N LEU A 31 -16.03 29.80 48.46
CA LEU A 31 -15.62 29.80 49.86
C LEU A 31 -16.82 29.71 50.80
N HIS A 32 -17.93 30.35 50.45
CA HIS A 32 -19.17 30.31 51.23
C HIS A 32 -19.86 28.94 51.17
N LYS A 33 -19.91 28.29 50.00
CA LYS A 33 -20.52 26.95 49.81
C LYS A 33 -19.78 25.86 50.60
N LEU A 34 -18.45 25.84 50.55
CA LEU A 34 -17.61 24.81 51.20
C LEU A 34 -17.52 24.93 52.73
N LYS A 35 -18.03 26.03 53.29
CA LYS A 35 -18.00 26.32 54.73
C LYS A 35 -19.10 25.61 55.54
N TYR A 36 -20.12 25.07 54.87
CA TYR A 36 -21.27 24.43 55.54
C TYR A 36 -21.01 22.99 56.01
N THR A 37 -19.84 22.42 55.74
CA THR A 37 -19.42 21.11 56.27
C THR A 37 -18.65 21.28 57.59
N GLU A 38 -19.39 21.23 58.69
CA GLU A 38 -18.95 20.95 60.08
C GLU A 38 -17.98 21.93 60.81
N ASN A 39 -17.21 22.80 60.12
CA ASN A 39 -16.25 23.71 60.77
C ASN A 39 -16.55 25.20 60.51
N LYS A 40 -16.65 26.01 61.58
CA LYS A 40 -16.89 27.47 61.51
C LYS A 40 -15.74 28.28 60.86
N CYS A 41 -14.63 27.63 60.52
CA CYS A 41 -13.40 28.23 59.97
C CYS A 41 -13.11 27.72 58.55
N LEU A 42 -12.42 28.53 57.74
CA LEU A 42 -11.93 28.10 56.44
C LEU A 42 -10.98 26.90 56.59
N PRO A 43 -11.06 25.88 55.73
CA PRO A 43 -10.16 24.75 55.73
C PRO A 43 -8.82 25.17 55.12
N LEU A 44 -8.00 25.86 55.92
CA LEU A 44 -6.63 26.21 55.55
C LEU A 44 -5.69 25.15 56.08
N ASP A 45 -4.78 24.70 55.23
CA ASP A 45 -3.74 23.76 55.64
C ASP A 45 -2.64 24.55 56.36
N TYR A 46 -2.34 24.14 57.59
CA TYR A 46 -1.27 24.73 58.38
C TYR A 46 0.11 24.56 57.72
N ARG A 47 0.25 23.61 56.79
CA ARG A 47 1.46 23.41 55.99
C ARG A 47 1.66 24.47 54.90
N TRP A 48 0.66 25.31 54.61
CA TRP A 48 0.76 26.36 53.59
C TRP A 48 1.31 27.68 54.15
N ILE A 49 1.14 27.92 55.45
CA ILE A 49 1.57 29.17 56.09
C ILE A 49 2.35 28.81 57.36
N PRO A 50 3.68 29.06 57.40
CA PRO A 50 4.50 28.84 58.58
C PRO A 50 3.96 29.58 59.81
N GLU A 51 4.15 29.00 60.99
CA GLU A 51 3.90 29.66 62.30
C GLU A 51 2.45 30.10 62.57
N THR A 52 1.46 29.57 61.84
CA THR A 52 0.06 29.91 62.10
C THR A 52 -0.52 29.21 63.34
N PRO A 53 -1.47 29.85 64.04
CA PRO A 53 -2.19 29.22 65.16
C PRO A 53 -3.16 28.12 64.71
N TYR A 54 -3.33 27.90 63.40
CA TYR A 54 -4.16 26.84 62.84
C TYR A 54 -3.48 25.48 63.08
N LYS A 55 -3.80 24.81 64.20
CA LYS A 55 -3.22 23.50 64.56
C LYS A 55 -4.06 22.30 64.09
N ILE A 56 -5.17 22.53 63.40
CA ILE A 56 -6.09 21.48 62.97
C ILE A 56 -5.53 20.80 61.71
N LYS A 57 -5.36 19.48 61.74
CA LYS A 57 -5.07 18.67 60.55
C LYS A 57 -6.28 18.68 59.61
N ASN A 58 -6.39 19.71 58.78
CA ASN A 58 -7.47 19.87 57.81
C ASN A 58 -6.99 19.78 56.35
N SER A 59 -5.84 19.15 56.11
CA SER A 59 -5.21 19.07 54.79
C SER A 59 -6.16 18.52 53.71
N LEU A 60 -6.94 17.49 54.04
CA LEU A 60 -7.89 16.89 53.09
C LEU A 60 -9.03 17.82 52.69
N GLN A 61 -9.59 18.60 53.63
CA GLN A 61 -10.61 19.60 53.30
C GLN A 61 -10.01 20.83 52.60
N SER A 62 -8.76 21.17 52.94
CA SER A 62 -8.01 22.25 52.29
C SER A 62 -7.74 21.91 50.82
N ASN A 63 -7.46 20.63 50.53
CA ASN A 63 -7.31 20.11 49.18
C ASN A 63 -8.61 20.21 48.37
N LYS A 64 -9.79 19.95 48.97
CA LYS A 64 -11.09 20.17 48.32
C LYS A 64 -11.30 21.64 47.98
N LEU A 65 -10.97 22.53 48.93
CA LEU A 65 -11.05 23.97 48.71
C LEU A 65 -10.13 24.42 47.57
N ASN A 66 -8.87 23.99 47.57
CA ASN A 66 -7.94 24.30 46.48
C ASN A 66 -8.45 23.83 45.13
N LEU A 67 -8.97 22.61 45.06
CA LEU A 67 -9.54 22.08 43.83
C LEU A 67 -10.68 22.97 43.32
N ALA A 68 -11.62 23.36 44.18
CA ALA A 68 -12.74 24.23 43.83
C ALA A 68 -12.27 25.64 43.38
N LEU A 69 -11.30 26.23 44.07
CA LEU A 69 -10.73 27.53 43.72
C LEU A 69 -9.99 27.48 42.38
N HIS A 70 -9.23 26.42 42.11
CA HIS A 70 -8.53 26.23 40.84
C HIS A 70 -9.50 25.99 39.68
N ILE A 71 -10.56 25.20 39.88
CA ILE A 71 -11.62 25.01 38.89
C ILE A 71 -12.23 26.37 38.52
N THR A 72 -12.62 27.14 39.53
CA THR A 72 -13.21 28.48 39.37
C THR A 72 -12.27 29.45 38.65
N SER A 73 -10.98 29.42 39.00
CA SER A 73 -9.94 30.23 38.36
C SER A 73 -9.76 29.90 36.88
N ASN A 74 -9.82 28.62 36.51
CA ASN A 74 -9.73 28.21 35.11
C ASN A 74 -10.97 28.64 34.30
N TYR A 75 -12.18 28.55 34.87
CA TYR A 75 -13.37 29.07 34.21
C TYR A 75 -13.30 30.60 34.00
N PHE A 76 -12.79 31.33 34.98
CA PHE A 76 -12.60 32.77 34.83
C PHE A 76 -11.58 33.11 33.72
N LYS A 77 -10.48 32.36 33.64
CA LYS A 77 -9.51 32.50 32.56
C LYS A 77 -10.13 32.26 31.18
N GLU A 78 -10.95 31.23 31.04
CA GLU A 78 -11.71 30.97 29.81
C GLU A 78 -12.64 32.12 29.45
N GLU A 79 -13.36 32.68 30.41
CA GLU A 79 -14.25 33.83 30.21
C GLU A 79 -13.48 35.06 29.69
N LEU A 80 -12.29 35.32 30.23
CA LEU A 80 -11.40 36.39 29.75
C LEU A 80 -10.90 36.15 28.32
N GLU A 81 -10.51 34.92 27.99
CA GLU A 81 -10.08 34.54 26.64
C GLU A 81 -11.23 34.74 25.64
N LEU A 82 -12.45 34.31 25.99
CA LEU A 82 -13.66 34.51 25.20
C LEU A 82 -13.98 35.99 24.98
N ASN A 83 -13.89 36.82 26.01
CA ASN A 83 -14.14 38.27 25.90
C ASN A 83 -13.09 38.96 25.03
N THR A 84 -11.84 38.52 25.10
CA THR A 84 -10.75 39.01 24.24
C THR A 84 -11.02 38.67 22.78
N ILE A 85 -11.44 37.43 22.50
CA ILE A 85 -11.79 36.97 21.15
C ILE A 85 -13.02 37.72 20.63
N LYS A 86 -14.07 37.90 21.44
CA LYS A 86 -15.25 38.69 21.05
C LYS A 86 -14.91 40.14 20.72
N SER A 87 -13.99 40.74 21.47
CA SER A 87 -13.52 42.10 21.20
C SER A 87 -12.77 42.19 19.86
N ARG A 88 -11.97 41.17 19.52
CA ARG A 88 -11.32 41.05 18.21
C ARG A 88 -12.30 40.73 17.09
N SER A 89 -13.27 39.85 17.33
CA SER A 89 -14.25 39.45 16.32
C SER A 89 -15.20 40.59 15.97
N LEU A 90 -15.50 41.50 16.90
CA LEU A 90 -16.23 42.74 16.59
C LEU A 90 -15.44 43.66 15.63
N LEU A 91 -14.11 43.67 15.73
CA LEU A 91 -13.22 44.46 14.87
C LEU A 91 -12.96 43.79 13.51
N GLN A 92 -12.77 42.46 13.49
CA GLN A 92 -12.36 41.68 12.31
C GLN A 92 -13.51 40.91 11.65
N LYS A 93 -14.71 40.98 12.23
CA LYS A 93 -15.90 40.20 11.86
C LYS A 93 -15.68 38.68 11.83
N GLU A 94 -14.82 38.13 12.67
CA GLU A 94 -14.59 36.67 12.79
C GLU A 94 -15.83 35.98 13.39
N VAL A 95 -16.08 34.72 13.03
CA VAL A 95 -17.16 33.90 13.61
C VAL A 95 -16.56 32.59 14.07
N THR A 96 -16.60 32.32 15.38
CA THR A 96 -16.00 31.08 15.90
C THR A 96 -16.93 29.88 15.71
N LEU A 97 -16.37 28.67 15.75
CA LEU A 97 -17.18 27.44 15.76
C LEU A 97 -18.12 27.39 16.97
N LEU A 98 -17.69 27.92 18.13
CA LEU A 98 -18.52 28.07 19.32
C LEU A 98 -19.72 29.00 19.09
N ASP A 99 -19.51 30.16 18.46
CA ASP A 99 -20.60 31.09 18.12
C ASP A 99 -21.64 30.40 17.21
N TYR A 100 -21.17 29.62 16.23
CA TYR A 100 -22.04 28.83 15.37
C TYR A 100 -22.84 27.77 16.14
N MET A 101 -22.21 27.00 17.04
CA MET A 101 -22.91 26.01 17.86
C MET A 101 -24.00 26.67 18.72
N GLN A 102 -23.73 27.85 19.29
CA GLN A 102 -24.68 28.60 20.09
C GLN A 102 -25.86 29.14 19.27
N GLU A 103 -25.60 29.73 18.10
CA GLU A 103 -26.65 30.24 17.23
C GLU A 103 -27.50 29.10 16.62
N LYS A 104 -26.88 27.94 16.38
CA LYS A 104 -27.58 26.72 15.98
C LYS A 104 -28.50 26.19 17.10
N GLN A 105 -28.03 26.16 18.36
CA GLN A 105 -28.87 25.77 19.50
C GLN A 105 -30.09 26.70 19.65
N ARG A 106 -29.91 27.99 19.32
CA ARG A 106 -30.98 29.01 19.24
C ARG A 106 -31.87 28.89 17.99
N ARG A 107 -31.61 27.91 17.11
CA ARG A 107 -32.32 27.66 15.83
C ARG A 107 -32.27 28.83 14.85
N LYS A 108 -31.20 29.64 14.88
CA LYS A 108 -31.01 30.77 13.98
C LYS A 108 -30.20 30.43 12.73
N VAL A 109 -29.48 29.31 12.74
CA VAL A 109 -28.63 28.85 11.64
C VAL A 109 -28.89 27.36 11.40
N GLU A 110 -28.96 26.95 10.13
CA GLU A 110 -29.07 25.55 9.72
C GLU A 110 -27.77 24.77 9.93
N ASP A 111 -27.89 23.44 10.04
CA ASP A 111 -26.72 22.58 10.25
C ASP A 111 -25.86 22.44 8.98
N LYS A 112 -24.77 23.21 8.92
CA LYS A 112 -23.80 23.15 7.81
C LYS A 112 -22.70 22.11 8.00
N PHE A 113 -22.41 21.70 9.22
CA PHE A 113 -21.29 20.80 9.51
C PHE A 113 -21.72 19.33 9.52
N ASN A 114 -22.98 19.05 9.89
CA ASN A 114 -23.50 17.69 10.03
C ASN A 114 -22.56 16.76 10.82
N ASP A 115 -21.91 17.31 11.86
CA ASP A 115 -20.93 16.62 12.68
C ASP A 115 -21.50 16.36 14.08
N LEU A 116 -21.34 15.13 14.56
CA LEU A 116 -21.90 14.69 15.83
C LEU A 116 -21.33 15.46 17.02
N ILE A 117 -20.02 15.70 17.05
CA ILE A 117 -19.37 16.35 18.19
C ILE A 117 -19.78 17.82 18.21
N VAL A 118 -19.85 18.47 17.04
CA VAL A 118 -20.38 19.84 16.93
C VAL A 118 -21.80 19.95 17.50
N ASN A 119 -22.62 18.92 17.29
CA ASN A 119 -24.03 18.92 17.70
C ASN A 119 -24.20 18.67 19.20
N GLU A 120 -23.35 17.82 19.78
CA GLU A 120 -23.45 17.40 21.18
C GLU A 120 -22.58 18.24 22.12
N TYR A 121 -21.64 19.03 21.59
CA TYR A 121 -20.60 19.75 22.34
C TYR A 121 -21.14 20.57 23.52
N LEU A 122 -22.11 21.46 23.27
CA LEU A 122 -22.62 22.39 24.30
C LEU A 122 -23.25 21.65 25.48
N CYS A 123 -23.99 20.57 25.20
CA CYS A 123 -24.63 19.76 26.22
C CYS A 123 -23.58 18.93 26.99
N LEU A 124 -22.60 18.36 26.27
CA LEU A 124 -21.52 17.57 26.85
C LEU A 124 -20.66 18.38 27.82
N ILE A 125 -20.21 19.56 27.41
CA ILE A 125 -19.39 20.44 28.26
C ILE A 125 -20.18 20.91 29.46
N LYS A 126 -21.44 21.32 29.28
CA LYS A 126 -22.29 21.74 30.40
C LYS A 126 -22.42 20.64 31.46
N ARG A 127 -22.79 19.42 31.06
CA ARG A 127 -22.95 18.29 31.99
C ARG A 127 -21.64 17.91 32.68
N PHE A 128 -20.52 18.00 31.97
CA PHE A 128 -19.21 17.74 32.55
C PHE A 128 -18.77 18.86 33.51
N ASP A 129 -19.06 20.12 33.20
CA ASP A 129 -18.77 21.25 34.08
C ASP A 129 -19.61 21.19 35.35
N ASP A 130 -20.89 20.82 35.24
CA ASP A 130 -21.77 20.55 36.37
C ASP A 130 -21.20 19.40 37.23
N TYR A 131 -20.71 18.32 36.62
CA TYR A 131 -20.00 17.25 37.31
C TYR A 131 -18.76 17.78 38.04
N LEU A 132 -17.86 18.48 37.34
CA LEU A 132 -16.62 19.04 37.92
C LEU A 132 -16.89 19.98 39.11
N ASN A 133 -17.92 20.82 39.02
CA ASN A 133 -18.28 21.76 40.09
C ASN A 133 -18.78 21.06 41.35
N ASN A 134 -19.37 19.86 41.22
CA ASN A 134 -19.88 19.07 42.34
C ASN A 134 -18.81 18.15 42.95
N ILE A 135 -17.70 17.88 42.25
CA ILE A 135 -16.63 17.00 42.74
C ILE A 135 -16.10 17.42 44.12
N PRO A 136 -15.77 18.71 44.39
CA PRO A 136 -15.26 19.12 45.70
C PRO A 136 -16.21 18.84 46.86
N GLU A 137 -17.51 18.77 46.61
CA GLU A 137 -18.54 18.47 47.63
C GLU A 137 -18.74 16.97 47.82
N GLN A 138 -18.56 16.17 46.77
CA GLN A 138 -18.84 14.73 46.76
C GLN A 138 -17.66 13.86 47.19
N ILE A 139 -16.43 14.36 47.04
CA ILE A 139 -15.25 13.61 47.48
C ILE A 139 -15.15 13.62 49.01
N GLU A 140 -14.97 12.45 49.63
CA GLU A 140 -14.71 12.35 51.07
C GLU A 140 -13.29 12.79 51.45
N ASN A 141 -12.26 12.25 50.79
CA ASN A 141 -10.85 12.53 51.06
C ASN A 141 -10.07 12.63 49.73
N VAL A 142 -9.24 13.68 49.59
CA VAL A 142 -8.34 13.87 48.44
C VAL A 142 -6.96 14.27 48.90
N THR A 143 -5.95 13.53 48.46
CA THR A 143 -4.54 13.74 48.79
C THR A 143 -3.91 14.85 47.95
N ASP A 144 -2.74 15.33 48.37
CA ASP A 144 -1.98 16.38 47.68
C ASP A 144 -1.64 15.98 46.23
N GLU A 145 -1.26 14.71 46.01
CA GLU A 145 -0.96 14.15 44.69
C GLU A 145 -2.20 14.02 43.81
N GLU A 146 -3.33 13.59 44.39
CA GLU A 146 -4.60 13.48 43.66
C GLU A 146 -5.12 14.85 43.21
N VAL A 147 -4.99 15.91 44.03
CA VAL A 147 -5.34 17.28 43.60
C VAL A 147 -4.54 17.66 42.36
N LEU A 148 -3.21 17.55 42.40
CA LEU A 148 -2.37 17.94 41.27
C LEU A 148 -2.64 17.10 40.02
N LYS A 149 -2.91 15.80 40.21
CA LYS A 149 -3.34 14.93 39.12
C LYS A 149 -4.67 15.42 38.54
N ILE A 150 -5.68 15.71 39.35
CA ILE A 150 -6.98 16.23 38.89
C ILE A 150 -6.79 17.56 38.14
N LEU A 151 -5.96 18.48 38.65
CA LEU A 151 -5.64 19.74 37.96
C LEU A 151 -5.03 19.50 36.57
N HIS A 152 -4.11 18.54 36.45
CA HIS A 152 -3.58 18.13 35.16
C HIS A 152 -4.67 17.57 34.23
N LEU A 153 -5.53 16.69 34.74
CA LEU A 153 -6.59 16.06 33.96
C LEU A 153 -7.65 17.06 33.47
N ILE A 154 -8.01 18.04 34.30
CA ILE A 154 -8.96 19.11 33.96
C ILE A 154 -8.45 19.97 32.80
N SER A 155 -7.14 20.14 32.64
CA SER A 155 -6.57 20.91 31.52
C SER A 155 -7.03 20.40 30.14
N TRP A 156 -7.35 19.11 30.01
CA TRP A 156 -7.88 18.52 28.78
C TRP A 156 -9.28 18.99 28.42
N ARG A 157 -10.11 19.37 29.40
CA ARG A 157 -11.42 20.02 29.17
C ARG A 157 -11.23 21.39 28.52
N PHE A 158 -10.31 22.18 29.03
CA PHE A 158 -10.00 23.51 28.48
C PHE A 158 -9.29 23.42 27.12
N ALA A 159 -8.41 22.44 26.94
CA ALA A 159 -7.82 22.15 25.62
C ALA A 159 -8.89 21.81 24.57
N PHE A 160 -9.90 21.02 24.94
CA PHE A 160 -11.02 20.70 24.07
C PHE A 160 -11.90 21.93 23.77
N HIS A 161 -12.15 22.79 24.77
CA HIS A 161 -12.86 24.05 24.55
C HIS A 161 -12.14 24.97 23.56
N LYS A 162 -10.82 25.10 23.70
CA LYS A 162 -10.01 25.96 22.83
C LYS A 162 -10.15 25.63 21.34
N CYS A 163 -10.39 24.36 20.98
CA CYS A 163 -10.62 23.96 19.58
C CYS A 163 -11.88 24.60 18.97
N THR A 164 -12.88 24.92 19.79
CA THR A 164 -14.14 25.56 19.35
C THR A 164 -13.99 27.05 19.09
N LEU A 165 -12.86 27.65 19.43
CA LEU A 165 -12.56 29.06 19.23
C LEU A 165 -11.95 29.36 17.85
N SER A 166 -11.89 28.36 16.97
CA SER A 166 -11.40 28.50 15.59
C SER A 166 -12.37 29.35 14.76
N ASP A 167 -11.87 30.28 13.95
CA ASP A 167 -12.67 31.06 12.99
C ASP A 167 -13.17 30.18 11.83
N ILE A 168 -14.45 30.32 11.49
CA ILE A 168 -15.14 29.50 10.47
C ILE A 168 -15.77 30.34 9.35
N LYS A 169 -15.60 31.67 9.34
CA LYS A 169 -16.38 32.54 8.44
C LYS A 169 -16.06 32.39 6.95
N LYS A 170 -14.81 32.07 6.61
CA LYS A 170 -14.33 31.94 5.22
C LYS A 170 -13.45 30.71 5.03
N ILE A 171 -13.79 29.62 5.71
CA ILE A 171 -13.01 28.40 5.61
C ILE A 171 -13.31 27.65 4.31
N ASN A 172 -12.28 27.14 3.66
CA ASN A 172 -12.44 26.20 2.55
C ASN A 172 -12.79 24.79 3.09
N ALA A 173 -13.13 23.86 2.19
CA ALA A 173 -13.52 22.50 2.59
C ALA A 173 -12.42 21.75 3.38
N THR A 174 -11.15 21.98 3.05
CA THR A 174 -9.99 21.37 3.72
C THR A 174 -9.80 21.93 5.13
N GLU A 175 -9.93 23.25 5.32
CA GLU A 175 -9.88 23.90 6.63
C GLU A 175 -11.05 23.46 7.51
N GLN A 176 -12.25 23.36 6.94
CA GLN A 176 -13.42 22.80 7.64
C GLN A 176 -13.15 21.37 8.13
N TYR A 177 -12.61 20.52 7.26
CA TYR A 177 -12.24 19.15 7.61
C TYR A 177 -11.21 19.12 8.74
N ASN A 178 -10.13 19.92 8.65
CA ASN A 178 -9.10 20.01 9.68
C ASN A 178 -9.64 20.45 11.05
N ILE A 179 -10.55 21.44 11.08
CA ILE A 179 -11.21 21.88 12.31
C ILE A 179 -12.00 20.74 12.95
N LEU A 180 -12.79 20.00 12.15
CA LEU A 180 -13.59 18.86 12.63
C LEU A 180 -12.72 17.69 13.13
N ILE A 181 -11.62 17.37 12.43
CA ILE A 181 -10.68 16.35 12.90
C ILE A 181 -10.06 16.78 14.23
N ASN A 182 -9.57 18.01 14.32
CA ASN A 182 -8.97 18.52 15.53
C ASN A 182 -9.96 18.44 16.69
N LEU A 183 -11.21 18.85 16.48
CA LEU A 183 -12.28 18.72 17.47
C LEU A 183 -12.48 17.26 17.90
N THR A 184 -12.51 16.33 16.95
CA THR A 184 -12.65 14.88 17.21
C THR A 184 -11.49 14.30 18.00
N VAL A 185 -10.26 14.70 17.70
CA VAL A 185 -9.05 14.25 18.42
C VAL A 185 -9.07 14.77 19.85
N HIS A 186 -9.43 16.04 20.05
CA HIS A 186 -9.48 16.64 21.38
C HIS A 186 -10.63 16.09 22.22
N TYR A 187 -11.78 15.78 21.62
CA TYR A 187 -12.83 15.01 22.31
C TYR A 187 -12.29 13.65 22.80
N LYS A 188 -11.51 12.93 21.99
CA LYS A 188 -10.91 11.64 22.40
C LYS A 188 -9.99 11.80 23.60
N TRP A 189 -9.20 12.87 23.63
CA TRP A 189 -8.31 13.17 24.75
C TRP A 189 -9.07 13.63 25.98
N PHE A 190 -10.09 14.47 25.81
CA PHE A 190 -10.99 14.88 26.86
C PHE A 190 -11.70 13.66 27.50
N PHE A 191 -12.29 12.78 26.71
CA PHE A 191 -12.92 11.56 27.23
C PHE A 191 -11.92 10.65 27.94
N LYS A 192 -10.75 10.40 27.32
CA LYS A 192 -9.74 9.50 27.88
C LYS A 192 -9.09 10.05 29.13
N TYR A 193 -8.64 11.30 29.10
CA TYR A 193 -7.77 11.89 30.11
C TYR A 193 -8.51 12.80 31.10
N ALA A 194 -9.73 13.25 30.82
CA ALA A 194 -10.55 13.97 31.79
C ALA A 194 -11.67 13.07 32.31
N ILE A 195 -12.68 12.76 31.48
CA ILE A 195 -13.91 12.07 31.94
C ILE A 195 -13.61 10.76 32.68
N LYS A 196 -12.86 9.85 32.05
CA LYS A 196 -12.57 8.52 32.63
C LYS A 196 -11.62 8.58 33.83
N GLU A 197 -10.52 9.32 33.68
CA GLU A 197 -9.48 9.35 34.71
C GLU A 197 -9.91 10.15 35.94
N ILE A 198 -10.69 11.23 35.79
CA ILE A 198 -11.20 12.00 36.93
C ILE A 198 -12.17 11.13 37.74
N SER A 199 -13.12 10.43 37.11
CA SER A 199 -13.99 9.50 37.84
C SER A 199 -13.20 8.39 38.54
N SER A 200 -12.14 7.86 37.91
CA SER A 200 -11.27 6.86 38.53
C SER A 200 -10.45 7.39 39.72
N VAL A 201 -9.91 8.61 39.63
CA VAL A 201 -9.08 9.22 40.69
C VAL A 201 -9.95 9.68 41.86
N THR A 202 -11.09 10.28 41.57
CA THR A 202 -12.01 10.82 42.58
C THR A 202 -12.88 9.75 43.23
N LYS A 203 -13.03 8.59 42.58
CA LYS A 203 -14.00 7.53 42.94
C LYS A 203 -15.45 8.01 42.97
N VAL A 204 -15.74 9.13 42.31
CA VAL A 204 -17.09 9.67 42.15
C VAL A 204 -17.62 9.18 40.80
N ASP A 205 -18.76 8.48 40.84
CA ASP A 205 -19.42 7.97 39.65
C ASP A 205 -19.86 9.09 38.71
N LEU A 206 -19.80 8.82 37.40
CA LEU A 206 -20.30 9.74 36.40
C LEU A 206 -21.84 9.86 36.51
N PRO A 207 -22.39 11.09 36.48
CA PRO A 207 -23.83 11.30 36.36
C PRO A 207 -24.44 10.51 35.21
N LYS A 208 -25.63 9.92 35.41
CA LYS A 208 -26.28 9.04 34.43
C LYS A 208 -26.46 9.73 33.08
N ASP A 209 -26.87 10.99 33.08
CA ASP A 209 -27.08 11.81 31.90
C ASP A 209 -25.78 12.12 31.15
N LEU A 210 -24.68 12.39 31.86
CA LEU A 210 -23.35 12.54 31.25
C LEU A 210 -22.88 11.22 30.64
N LYS A 211 -23.05 10.11 31.35
CA LYS A 211 -22.68 8.77 30.89
C LYS A 211 -23.44 8.38 29.62
N GLU A 212 -24.76 8.52 29.61
CA GLU A 212 -25.62 8.26 28.45
C GLU A 212 -25.22 9.11 27.24
N GLN A 213 -24.88 10.39 27.45
CA GLN A 213 -24.45 11.25 26.35
C GLN A 213 -23.10 10.83 25.78
N VAL A 214 -22.14 10.52 26.64
CA VAL A 214 -20.82 10.04 26.23
C VAL A 214 -20.94 8.70 25.50
N ASP A 215 -21.80 7.80 25.97
CA ASP A 215 -22.07 6.52 25.33
C ASP A 215 -22.73 6.74 23.95
N ASN A 216 -23.72 7.64 23.84
CA ASN A 216 -24.34 8.01 22.55
C ASN A 216 -23.32 8.61 21.56
N ILE A 217 -22.45 9.51 22.02
CA ILE A 217 -21.39 10.09 21.18
C ILE A 217 -20.42 8.99 20.72
N ASN A 218 -19.97 8.16 21.66
CA ASN A 218 -18.99 7.12 21.36
C ASN A 218 -19.54 6.07 20.40
N CYS A 219 -20.79 5.62 20.59
CA CYS A 219 -21.49 4.68 19.70
C CYS A 219 -21.60 5.23 18.28
N LYS A 220 -21.85 6.53 18.10
CA LYS A 220 -21.98 7.12 16.75
C LYS A 220 -20.64 7.49 16.11
N LEU A 221 -19.55 7.61 16.87
CA LEU A 221 -18.19 7.76 16.35
C LEU A 221 -17.51 6.40 15.99
N GLU A 222 -18.21 5.26 16.17
CA GLU A 222 -17.63 3.90 16.25
C GLU A 222 -16.80 3.42 15.05
N ALA A 223 -16.97 3.98 13.85
CA ALA A 223 -16.09 3.64 12.72
C ALA A 223 -14.59 3.87 13.02
N GLN A 224 -14.27 4.77 13.96
CA GLN A 224 -12.91 5.11 14.38
C GLN A 224 -12.47 4.50 15.73
N PHE A 225 -13.30 3.62 16.30
CA PHE A 225 -13.06 2.94 17.57
C PHE A 225 -13.24 1.43 17.49
N SER A 226 -13.49 0.91 16.28
CA SER A 226 -13.70 -0.51 16.07
C SER A 226 -12.55 -1.31 16.68
N PHE A 227 -12.90 -2.44 17.27
CA PHE A 227 -11.96 -3.39 17.82
C PHE A 227 -10.87 -3.75 16.79
N MET A 228 -11.26 -3.92 15.52
CA MET A 228 -10.36 -4.19 14.40
C MET A 228 -9.37 -3.05 14.12
N GLN A 229 -9.75 -1.77 14.31
CA GLN A 229 -8.80 -0.67 14.17
C GLN A 229 -7.76 -0.65 15.30
N LYS A 230 -8.11 -1.08 16.52
CA LYS A 230 -7.15 -1.23 17.62
C LYS A 230 -6.15 -2.34 17.33
N ILE A 231 -6.63 -3.50 16.88
CA ILE A 231 -5.76 -4.61 16.46
C ILE A 231 -4.87 -4.17 15.30
N GLY A 232 -5.42 -3.52 14.27
CA GLY A 232 -4.64 -3.02 13.13
C GLY A 232 -3.51 -2.08 13.57
N LYS A 233 -3.77 -1.18 14.52
CA LYS A 233 -2.72 -0.30 15.08
C LYS A 233 -1.67 -1.06 15.89
N ASN A 234 -2.06 -2.10 16.62
CA ASN A 234 -1.09 -2.94 17.32
C ASN A 234 -0.27 -3.77 16.34
N PHE A 235 -0.91 -4.33 15.31
CA PHE A 235 -0.25 -5.03 14.22
C PHE A 235 0.78 -4.13 13.53
N GLN A 236 0.41 -2.89 13.17
CA GLN A 236 1.33 -1.89 12.59
C GLN A 236 2.53 -1.53 13.49
N LYS A 237 2.39 -1.65 14.82
CA LYS A 237 3.51 -1.43 15.76
C LYS A 237 4.41 -2.65 15.91
N CYS A 238 3.84 -3.85 15.75
CA CYS A 238 4.57 -5.11 15.78
C CYS A 238 5.17 -5.46 14.41
N SER A 239 4.65 -4.88 13.33
CA SER A 239 5.21 -5.00 12.00
C SER A 239 6.42 -4.06 11.87
N ASN A 240 7.44 -4.54 11.17
CA ASN A 240 8.67 -3.78 10.92
C ASN A 240 8.42 -2.77 9.80
N ASN A 241 7.50 -1.83 10.02
CA ASN A 241 7.17 -0.82 9.03
C ASN A 241 8.38 0.12 8.83
N PRO A 242 8.56 0.66 7.61
CA PRO A 242 9.50 1.74 7.36
C PRO A 242 9.26 2.90 8.31
N PRO A 243 10.31 3.59 8.79
CA PRO A 243 10.14 4.82 9.54
C PRO A 243 9.78 5.97 8.57
N PRO A 244 9.15 7.04 9.07
CA PRO A 244 9.03 8.28 8.31
C PRO A 244 10.42 8.93 8.14
N TYR A 245 10.56 9.82 7.16
CA TYR A 245 11.80 10.58 6.99
C TYR A 245 12.12 11.43 8.20
N ILE A 246 13.40 11.52 8.55
CA ILE A 246 13.90 12.20 9.76
C ILE A 246 14.42 13.61 9.49
N ASN A 247 14.69 13.96 8.23
CA ASN A 247 15.20 15.28 7.85
C ASN A 247 14.70 15.73 6.46
N GLU A 248 14.78 17.03 6.18
CA GLU A 248 14.37 17.60 4.88
C GLU A 248 15.24 17.11 3.71
N HIS A 249 16.51 16.78 3.97
CA HIS A 249 17.43 16.29 2.95
C HIS A 249 16.96 14.95 2.33
N GLN A 250 16.41 14.05 3.16
CA GLN A 250 15.83 12.80 2.68
C GLN A 250 14.63 13.02 1.74
N LEU A 251 13.80 14.05 2.02
CA LEU A 251 12.67 14.44 1.18
C LEU A 251 13.10 15.02 -0.18
N GLU A 252 14.33 15.53 -0.31
CA GLU A 252 14.86 16.00 -1.58
C GLU A 252 15.55 14.88 -2.37
N VAL A 253 16.41 14.11 -1.70
CA VAL A 253 17.27 13.12 -2.35
C VAL A 253 16.49 11.90 -2.83
N VAL A 254 15.60 11.34 -2.00
CA VAL A 254 14.90 10.09 -2.35
C VAL A 254 13.99 10.29 -3.57
N PRO A 255 13.15 11.34 -3.66
CA PRO A 255 12.33 11.55 -4.85
C PRO A 255 13.16 11.86 -6.10
N ALA A 256 14.27 12.58 -5.95
CA ALA A 256 15.19 12.87 -7.06
C ALA A 256 15.86 11.59 -7.59
N TYR A 257 16.35 10.73 -6.71
CA TYR A 257 16.87 9.41 -7.07
C TYR A 257 15.79 8.56 -7.75
N ASN A 258 14.61 8.44 -7.15
CA ASN A 258 13.52 7.63 -7.68
C ASN A 258 13.12 8.11 -9.08
N LYS A 259 13.08 9.42 -9.34
CA LYS A 259 12.80 9.97 -10.67
C LYS A 259 13.82 9.52 -11.72
N ILE A 260 15.11 9.51 -11.38
CA ILE A 260 16.20 9.09 -12.30
C ILE A 260 16.19 7.56 -12.46
N SER A 261 16.18 6.80 -11.36
CA SER A 261 16.15 5.33 -11.37
C SER A 261 15.01 4.79 -12.23
N HIS A 262 13.86 5.47 -12.15
CA HIS A 262 12.67 5.11 -12.89
C HIS A 262 12.82 5.22 -14.41
N CYS A 263 13.70 6.09 -14.93
CA CYS A 263 14.05 6.16 -16.36
C CYS A 263 14.84 4.94 -16.86
N TYR A 264 15.49 4.21 -15.95
CA TYR A 264 16.32 3.03 -16.25
C TYR A 264 15.67 1.72 -15.79
N ASN A 265 14.40 1.78 -15.39
CA ASN A 265 13.67 0.61 -14.93
C ASN A 265 13.11 -0.18 -16.12
N LEU A 266 13.70 -1.34 -16.39
CA LEU A 266 13.25 -2.28 -17.44
C LEU A 266 11.81 -2.78 -17.21
N CYS A 267 11.29 -2.70 -15.98
CA CYS A 267 9.93 -3.14 -15.69
C CYS A 267 8.86 -2.08 -15.98
N ASP A 268 9.22 -0.80 -16.23
CA ASP A 268 8.23 0.20 -16.62
C ASP A 268 7.90 0.10 -18.12
N LYS A 269 6.61 0.01 -18.42
CA LYS A 269 6.07 -0.02 -19.78
C LYS A 269 6.35 1.26 -20.57
N ARG A 270 6.64 2.39 -19.90
CA ARG A 270 6.91 3.69 -20.54
C ARG A 270 8.34 3.83 -21.06
N ASN A 271 9.25 2.98 -20.60
CA ASN A 271 10.64 3.05 -21.00
C ASN A 271 10.87 2.23 -22.27
N ASP A 272 11.66 2.78 -23.19
CA ASP A 272 12.21 2.01 -24.31
C ASP A 272 13.24 1.02 -23.75
N LEU A 273 12.83 -0.24 -23.68
CA LEU A 273 13.62 -1.35 -23.13
C LEU A 273 14.99 -1.47 -23.79
N ILE A 274 15.02 -1.35 -25.12
CA ILE A 274 16.23 -1.62 -25.90
C ILE A 274 17.20 -0.47 -25.68
N ASN A 275 16.70 0.75 -25.69
CA ASN A 275 17.49 1.92 -25.34
C ASN A 275 18.06 1.81 -23.91
N VAL A 276 17.24 1.44 -22.92
CA VAL A 276 17.70 1.30 -21.53
C VAL A 276 18.76 0.20 -21.39
N VAL A 277 18.59 -0.97 -22.02
CA VAL A 277 19.60 -2.03 -21.98
C VAL A 277 20.89 -1.57 -22.65
N ASN A 278 20.81 -0.89 -23.79
CA ASN A 278 21.98 -0.35 -24.49
C ASN A 278 22.72 0.67 -23.62
N ILE A 279 22.01 1.59 -22.96
CA ILE A 279 22.59 2.57 -22.03
C ILE A 279 23.33 1.84 -20.89
N LEU A 280 22.65 0.92 -20.20
CA LEU A 280 23.22 0.23 -19.04
C LEU A 280 24.33 -0.77 -19.41
N ASN A 281 24.37 -1.24 -20.67
CA ASN A 281 25.44 -2.10 -21.16
C ASN A 281 26.68 -1.28 -21.59
N ALA A 282 26.46 -0.13 -22.24
CA ALA A 282 27.51 0.79 -22.66
C ALA A 282 28.18 1.50 -21.46
N ASP A 283 27.39 1.88 -20.46
CA ASP A 283 27.85 2.57 -19.25
C ASP A 283 27.56 1.74 -17.99
N LYS A 284 28.52 0.87 -17.66
CA LYS A 284 28.48 0.05 -16.44
C LYS A 284 28.59 0.89 -15.17
N ASP A 285 29.23 2.05 -15.24
CA ASP A 285 29.44 2.95 -14.11
C ASP A 285 28.12 3.60 -13.68
N LEU A 286 27.26 3.96 -14.65
CA LEU A 286 25.91 4.46 -14.36
C LEU A 286 25.07 3.43 -13.59
N ARG A 287 25.06 2.17 -14.05
CA ARG A 287 24.31 1.11 -13.35
C ARG A 287 24.85 0.91 -11.94
N GLN A 288 26.17 0.82 -11.81
CA GLN A 288 26.82 0.64 -10.51
C GLN A 288 26.49 1.81 -9.57
N LEU A 289 26.54 3.05 -10.07
CA LEU A 289 26.19 4.23 -9.29
C LEU A 289 24.72 4.23 -8.85
N LEU A 290 23.77 3.83 -9.70
CA LEU A 290 22.35 3.69 -9.32
C LEU A 290 22.18 2.69 -8.17
N VAL A 291 22.79 1.51 -8.29
CA VAL A 291 22.72 0.44 -7.29
C VAL A 291 23.41 0.87 -5.98
N GLU A 292 24.60 1.45 -6.06
CA GLU A 292 25.37 1.94 -4.91
C GLU A 292 24.64 3.07 -4.19
N MET A 293 24.12 4.05 -4.95
CA MET A 293 23.34 5.14 -4.38
C MET A 293 22.12 4.58 -3.64
N LYS A 294 21.34 3.70 -4.26
CA LYS A 294 20.22 3.06 -3.57
C LYS A 294 20.65 2.30 -2.32
N SER A 295 21.79 1.62 -2.36
CA SER A 295 22.31 0.90 -1.19
C SER A 295 22.71 1.82 -0.04
N LYS A 296 23.00 3.10 -0.31
CA LYS A 296 23.31 4.14 0.68
C LYS A 296 22.05 4.83 1.22
N LEU A 297 20.92 4.78 0.51
CA LEU A 297 19.64 5.33 0.95
C LEU A 297 18.93 4.40 1.96
N ASP A 298 19.60 4.06 3.06
CA ASP A 298 18.95 3.42 4.21
C ASP A 298 18.07 4.42 4.98
N TYR A 299 17.22 3.98 5.88
CA TYR A 299 16.29 4.91 6.53
C TYR A 299 16.94 5.98 7.40
N ASP A 300 18.22 5.81 7.74
CA ASP A 300 18.96 6.64 8.68
C ASP A 300 20.06 7.48 7.98
N PHE A 301 20.05 7.56 6.63
CA PHE A 301 21.08 8.28 5.87
C PHE A 301 21.04 9.80 6.13
N SER A 302 22.24 10.40 6.17
CA SER A 302 22.42 11.83 6.46
C SER A 302 22.87 12.67 5.27
N ASP A 303 23.67 12.11 4.34
CA ASP A 303 24.12 12.81 3.13
C ASP A 303 24.34 11.81 1.98
N ALA A 304 23.76 12.12 0.82
CA ALA A 304 24.01 11.44 -0.46
C ALA A 304 24.05 12.45 -1.63
N SER A 305 24.37 13.71 -1.31
CA SER A 305 24.30 14.83 -2.26
C SER A 305 25.30 14.68 -3.40
N LYS A 306 26.53 14.25 -3.10
CA LYS A 306 27.62 14.12 -4.08
C LYS A 306 27.28 13.06 -5.12
N GLU A 307 26.82 11.90 -4.67
CA GLU A 307 26.36 10.80 -5.52
C GLU A 307 25.15 11.22 -6.36
N LEU A 308 24.19 11.95 -5.78
CA LEU A 308 23.04 12.45 -6.53
C LEU A 308 23.45 13.44 -7.62
N VAL A 309 24.40 14.34 -7.35
CA VAL A 309 24.91 15.30 -8.35
C VAL A 309 25.62 14.57 -9.48
N LEU A 310 26.47 13.59 -9.16
CA LEU A 310 27.13 12.74 -10.16
C LEU A 310 26.11 11.94 -10.97
N LEU A 311 25.08 11.40 -10.32
CA LEU A 311 24.03 10.64 -10.99
C LEU A 311 23.22 11.53 -11.95
N LYS A 312 22.92 12.78 -11.54
CA LYS A 312 22.25 13.76 -12.41
C LYS A 312 23.09 14.10 -13.64
N SER A 313 24.40 14.34 -13.47
CA SER A 313 25.27 14.68 -14.61
C SER A 313 25.40 13.53 -15.60
N LEU A 314 25.52 12.29 -15.11
CA LEU A 314 25.51 11.10 -15.98
C LEU A 314 24.17 10.92 -16.69
N HIS A 315 23.05 11.07 -15.97
CA HIS A 315 21.72 10.99 -16.56
C HIS A 315 21.51 12.02 -17.67
N GLU A 316 21.89 13.27 -17.45
CA GLU A 316 21.81 14.35 -18.44
C GLU A 316 22.73 14.10 -19.65
N ALA A 317 23.91 13.53 -19.45
CA ALA A 317 24.79 13.14 -20.55
C ALA A 317 24.11 12.11 -21.47
N HIS A 318 23.49 11.07 -20.90
CA HIS A 318 22.83 10.00 -21.65
C HIS A 318 21.54 10.43 -22.34
N GLN A 319 20.80 11.40 -21.79
CA GLN A 319 19.62 11.96 -22.48
C GLN A 319 20.00 12.70 -23.77
N ASN A 320 21.23 13.18 -23.88
CA ASN A 320 21.71 13.95 -25.02
C ASN A 320 22.46 13.11 -26.07
N THR A 321 22.99 11.95 -25.69
CA THR A 321 23.70 11.07 -26.62
C THR A 321 22.76 10.02 -27.20
N GLY A 322 22.36 10.20 -28.46
CA GLY A 322 21.67 9.15 -29.21
C GLY A 322 22.57 7.93 -29.39
N ILE A 323 22.29 6.84 -28.65
CA ILE A 323 23.09 5.62 -28.69
C ILE A 323 22.76 4.83 -29.96
N LYS A 324 23.81 4.41 -30.68
CA LYS A 324 23.74 3.75 -31.99
C LYS A 324 23.90 2.23 -31.95
N GLU A 325 24.38 1.66 -30.85
CA GLU A 325 24.56 0.20 -30.78
C GLU A 325 23.22 -0.47 -30.48
N THR A 326 22.80 -1.36 -31.36
CA THR A 326 21.63 -2.21 -31.16
C THR A 326 22.09 -3.60 -30.78
N LEU A 327 21.54 -4.16 -29.69
CA LEU A 327 21.60 -5.59 -29.40
C LEU A 327 21.33 -6.40 -30.67
N SER A 328 22.12 -7.45 -30.88
CA SER A 328 21.85 -8.39 -31.95
C SER A 328 20.49 -9.06 -31.73
N GLU A 329 19.87 -9.49 -32.82
CA GLU A 329 18.62 -10.26 -32.77
C GLU A 329 18.77 -11.50 -31.88
N PHE A 330 19.93 -12.17 -31.94
CA PHE A 330 20.23 -13.34 -31.10
C PHE A 330 20.27 -13.01 -29.59
N GLU A 331 20.95 -11.93 -29.20
CA GLU A 331 21.01 -11.51 -27.79
C GLU A 331 19.62 -11.17 -27.26
N THR A 332 18.82 -10.51 -28.08
CA THR A 332 17.44 -10.14 -27.79
C THR A 332 16.58 -11.38 -27.51
N HIS A 333 16.75 -12.44 -28.31
CA HIS A 333 16.07 -13.73 -28.12
C HIS A 333 16.51 -14.49 -26.85
N LEU A 334 17.73 -14.27 -26.36
CA LEU A 334 18.25 -14.92 -25.15
C LEU A 334 17.78 -14.26 -23.84
N LEU A 335 17.40 -12.97 -23.86
CA LEU A 335 17.04 -12.21 -22.65
C LEU A 335 16.00 -12.91 -21.76
N PRO A 336 14.87 -13.45 -22.29
CA PRO A 336 13.87 -14.14 -21.46
C PRO A 336 14.43 -15.35 -20.72
N ILE A 337 15.38 -16.08 -21.31
CA ILE A 337 15.99 -17.27 -20.69
C ILE A 337 16.92 -16.85 -19.55
N ILE A 338 17.78 -15.86 -19.79
CA ILE A 338 18.71 -15.33 -18.78
C ILE A 338 17.93 -14.71 -17.61
N ASP A 339 16.87 -13.97 -17.90
CA ASP A 339 15.99 -13.37 -16.91
C ASP A 339 15.31 -14.44 -16.03
N TYR A 340 14.84 -15.53 -16.64
CA TYR A 340 14.25 -16.64 -15.89
C TYR A 340 15.25 -17.31 -14.95
N LEU A 341 16.49 -17.54 -15.38
CA LEU A 341 17.54 -18.05 -14.49
C LEU A 341 17.85 -17.06 -13.35
N THR A 342 17.79 -15.76 -13.65
CA THR A 342 17.93 -14.70 -12.65
C THR A 342 16.79 -14.71 -11.63
N HIS A 343 15.54 -14.96 -12.06
CA HIS A 343 14.40 -15.17 -11.17
C HIS A 343 14.64 -16.31 -10.18
N LEU A 344 15.14 -17.46 -10.65
CA LEU A 344 15.43 -18.61 -9.78
C LEU A 344 16.48 -18.27 -8.72
N THR A 345 17.54 -17.55 -9.09
CA THR A 345 18.58 -17.10 -8.17
C THR A 345 18.03 -16.14 -7.11
N ILE A 346 17.31 -15.09 -7.52
CA ILE A 346 16.72 -14.12 -6.58
C ILE A 346 15.72 -14.80 -5.65
N LYS A 347 14.91 -15.73 -6.17
CA LYS A 347 13.96 -16.48 -5.36
C LYS A 347 14.64 -17.36 -4.31
N GLY A 348 15.78 -17.98 -4.63
CA GLY A 348 16.62 -18.66 -3.65
C GLY A 348 17.10 -17.74 -2.52
N ILE A 349 17.47 -16.50 -2.86
CA ILE A 349 17.83 -15.46 -1.88
C ILE A 349 16.61 -15.08 -1.03
N MET A 350 15.47 -14.78 -1.66
CA MET A 350 14.23 -14.41 -0.94
C MET A 350 13.76 -15.50 0.04
N ARG A 351 13.93 -16.78 -0.32
CA ARG A 351 13.63 -17.92 0.57
C ARG A 351 14.46 -17.91 1.85
N THR A 352 15.68 -17.37 1.81
CA THR A 352 16.70 -17.57 2.84
C THR A 352 17.06 -16.31 3.62
N ILE A 353 16.69 -15.10 3.16
CA ILE A 353 16.72 -13.85 3.93
C ILE A 353 16.17 -14.13 5.33
N PRO A 354 16.86 -13.88 6.46
CA PRO A 354 18.03 -13.01 6.63
C PRO A 354 19.41 -13.66 6.42
N LYS A 355 19.49 -14.96 6.10
CA LYS A 355 20.70 -15.79 6.34
C LYS A 355 21.74 -15.83 5.22
N ILE A 356 21.53 -15.19 4.06
CA ILE A 356 22.40 -15.37 2.88
C ILE A 356 23.08 -14.08 2.42
N GLU A 357 24.33 -14.21 1.97
CA GLU A 357 25.09 -13.22 1.23
C GLU A 357 24.57 -13.10 -0.21
N ILE A 358 24.40 -11.86 -0.65
CA ILE A 358 23.81 -11.57 -1.95
C ILE A 358 24.87 -11.75 -3.03
N SER A 359 24.60 -12.65 -3.97
CA SER A 359 25.51 -12.92 -5.09
C SER A 359 25.75 -11.68 -5.93
N SER A 360 27.00 -11.45 -6.34
CA SER A 360 27.39 -10.40 -7.29
C SER A 360 26.66 -10.50 -8.64
N MET A 361 26.13 -11.69 -8.97
CA MET A 361 25.27 -11.89 -10.14
C MET A 361 24.01 -11.02 -10.06
N VAL A 362 23.38 -10.88 -8.89
CA VAL A 362 22.13 -10.12 -8.71
C VAL A 362 22.39 -8.61 -8.71
N THR A 363 23.55 -8.19 -8.22
CA THR A 363 23.91 -6.76 -8.18
C THR A 363 24.30 -6.26 -9.57
N ASN A 364 24.99 -7.10 -10.35
CA ASN A 364 25.56 -6.69 -11.63
C ASN A 364 24.67 -7.02 -12.84
N SER A 365 23.64 -7.87 -12.69
CA SER A 365 22.74 -8.23 -13.79
C SER A 365 21.87 -7.05 -14.22
N ILE A 366 22.02 -6.62 -15.48
CA ILE A 366 21.25 -5.51 -16.09
C ILE A 366 19.74 -5.76 -16.01
N LEU A 367 19.31 -7.03 -16.07
CA LEU A 367 17.92 -7.46 -16.04
C LEU A 367 17.24 -7.22 -14.68
N VAL A 368 18.01 -7.16 -13.61
CA VAL A 368 17.48 -6.92 -12.26
C VAL A 368 17.32 -5.41 -12.06
N PRO A 369 16.14 -4.91 -11.64
CA PRO A 369 15.95 -3.50 -11.34
C PRO A 369 16.97 -2.99 -10.33
N THR A 370 17.54 -1.83 -10.61
CA THR A 370 18.54 -1.17 -9.76
C THR A 370 18.03 -0.97 -8.33
N ASP A 371 16.74 -0.64 -8.18
CA ASP A 371 16.09 -0.47 -6.88
C ASP A 371 16.07 -1.77 -6.06
N LEU A 372 15.79 -2.92 -6.71
CA LEU A 372 15.80 -4.23 -6.04
C LEU A 372 17.21 -4.61 -5.62
N SER A 373 18.18 -4.51 -6.55
CA SER A 373 19.59 -4.82 -6.27
C SER A 373 20.15 -3.93 -5.15
N GLY A 374 19.85 -2.64 -5.18
CA GLY A 374 20.28 -1.67 -4.16
C GLY A 374 19.64 -1.89 -2.80
N ALA A 375 18.32 -2.15 -2.75
CA ALA A 375 17.62 -2.45 -1.50
C ALA A 375 18.11 -3.76 -0.87
N LEU A 376 18.36 -4.77 -1.69
CA LEU A 376 18.97 -6.03 -1.29
C LEU A 376 20.38 -5.80 -0.69
N LEU A 377 21.25 -5.04 -1.36
CA LEU A 377 22.57 -4.69 -0.83
C LEU A 377 22.49 -3.91 0.47
N CYS A 378 21.60 -2.92 0.55
CA CYS A 378 21.33 -2.15 1.75
C CYS A 378 20.95 -3.07 2.91
N TYR A 379 20.04 -4.02 2.67
CA TYR A 379 19.65 -5.02 3.65
C TYR A 379 20.80 -5.93 4.05
N ASN A 380 21.63 -6.37 3.10
CA ASN A 380 22.78 -7.21 3.42
C ASN A 380 23.75 -6.50 4.38
N ARG A 381 23.97 -5.20 4.16
CA ARG A 381 24.84 -4.34 4.98
C ARG A 381 24.25 -4.04 6.37
N THR A 382 22.99 -3.64 6.42
CA THR A 382 22.36 -3.11 7.65
C THR A 382 21.64 -4.18 8.47
N LYS A 383 21.23 -5.29 7.83
CA LYS A 383 20.30 -6.30 8.36
C LYS A 383 18.98 -5.71 8.86
N ASP A 384 18.61 -4.53 8.37
CA ASP A 384 17.42 -3.81 8.80
C ASP A 384 16.14 -4.44 8.24
N ILE A 385 15.35 -5.05 9.11
CA ILE A 385 14.10 -5.75 8.75
C ILE A 385 13.06 -4.78 8.18
N ARG A 386 13.17 -3.47 8.43
CA ARG A 386 12.28 -2.44 7.87
C ARG A 386 12.35 -2.35 6.35
N LEU A 387 13.46 -2.80 5.74
CA LEU A 387 13.64 -2.83 4.27
C LEU A 387 12.87 -3.96 3.58
N LEU A 388 12.34 -4.93 4.33
CA LEU A 388 11.65 -6.08 3.72
C LEU A 388 10.41 -5.69 2.92
N HIS A 389 9.70 -4.62 3.32
CA HIS A 389 8.55 -4.13 2.55
C HIS A 389 8.97 -3.63 1.17
N GLU A 390 10.04 -2.83 1.11
CA GLU A 390 10.59 -2.31 -0.13
C GLU A 390 11.14 -3.43 -1.02
N ILE A 391 11.90 -4.37 -0.45
CA ILE A 391 12.42 -5.54 -1.18
C ILE A 391 11.25 -6.37 -1.74
N THR A 392 10.21 -6.60 -0.94
CA THR A 392 9.04 -7.37 -1.35
C THR A 392 8.31 -6.67 -2.50
N LYS A 393 8.07 -5.36 -2.39
CA LYS A 393 7.48 -4.54 -3.45
C LYS A 393 8.29 -4.64 -4.74
N ALA A 394 9.60 -4.36 -4.68
CA ALA A 394 10.47 -4.35 -5.85
C ALA A 394 10.59 -5.75 -6.48
N TYR A 395 10.69 -6.80 -5.66
CA TYR A 395 10.76 -8.19 -6.11
C TYR A 395 9.52 -8.62 -6.88
N TYR A 396 8.31 -8.37 -6.36
CA TYR A 396 7.10 -8.78 -7.07
C TYR A 396 6.79 -7.90 -8.29
N LEU A 397 7.14 -6.62 -8.26
CA LEU A 397 7.07 -5.78 -9.46
C LEU A 397 7.97 -6.30 -10.58
N TYR A 398 9.18 -6.76 -10.23
CA TYR A 398 10.09 -7.43 -11.15
C TYR A 398 9.48 -8.72 -11.69
N LEU A 399 9.03 -9.64 -10.82
CA LEU A 399 8.41 -10.90 -11.22
C LEU A 399 7.20 -10.74 -12.15
N MET A 400 6.47 -9.62 -12.09
CA MET A 400 5.28 -9.39 -12.93
C MET A 400 5.57 -8.72 -14.27
N ASN A 401 6.75 -8.15 -14.47
CA ASN A 401 7.06 -7.27 -15.60
C ASN A 401 8.37 -7.57 -16.33
N SER A 402 9.12 -8.57 -15.88
CA SER A 402 10.40 -8.96 -16.46
C SER A 402 10.31 -9.58 -17.86
N ALA A 403 11.47 -9.81 -18.46
CA ALA A 403 11.62 -10.34 -19.82
C ALA A 403 11.06 -11.76 -19.99
N CYS A 404 11.23 -12.62 -18.99
CA CYS A 404 10.70 -13.99 -19.06
C CYS A 404 9.17 -14.05 -18.97
N VAL A 405 8.53 -13.08 -18.33
CA VAL A 405 7.08 -13.04 -18.17
C VAL A 405 6.39 -12.34 -19.33
N LYS A 406 7.04 -11.32 -19.91
CA LYS A 406 6.52 -10.56 -21.05
C LYS A 406 7.49 -10.56 -22.23
N PRO A 407 7.89 -11.73 -22.76
CA PRO A 407 8.95 -11.84 -23.77
C PRO A 407 8.66 -11.03 -25.03
N VAL A 408 7.39 -10.89 -25.43
CA VAL A 408 6.96 -10.11 -26.60
C VAL A 408 7.41 -8.64 -26.54
N LYS A 409 7.53 -8.06 -25.34
CA LYS A 409 8.05 -6.70 -25.19
C LYS A 409 9.54 -6.58 -25.53
N TYR A 410 10.26 -7.68 -25.46
CA TYR A 410 11.71 -7.73 -25.59
C TYR A 410 12.11 -8.21 -26.98
N LEU A 411 11.29 -9.02 -27.66
CA LEU A 411 11.54 -9.51 -29.01
C LEU A 411 11.11 -8.46 -30.04
N LYS A 412 12.06 -7.83 -30.75
CA LYS A 412 11.78 -6.91 -31.86
C LYS A 412 11.07 -7.66 -33.00
N GLY A 413 9.81 -7.34 -33.25
CA GLY A 413 9.16 -7.50 -34.56
C GLY A 413 8.78 -6.12 -35.08
N ASN A 414 8.94 -5.87 -36.39
CA ASN A 414 8.55 -4.60 -37.02
C ASN A 414 7.12 -4.22 -36.64
N GLU A 415 6.88 -2.94 -36.37
CA GLU A 415 5.64 -2.42 -35.79
C GLU A 415 4.37 -2.75 -36.60
N ASP A 416 4.51 -3.13 -37.88
CA ASP A 416 3.40 -3.51 -38.77
C ASP A 416 3.13 -5.03 -38.89
N ASP A 417 4.05 -5.90 -38.45
CA ASP A 417 3.87 -7.38 -38.49
C ASP A 417 3.42 -7.96 -37.12
N ASN A 418 3.23 -7.10 -36.12
CA ASN A 418 2.94 -7.50 -34.75
C ASN A 418 1.44 -7.78 -34.52
N LYS A 419 0.94 -8.87 -35.09
CA LYS A 419 -0.16 -9.61 -34.47
C LYS A 419 0.37 -10.90 -33.87
N GLU A 420 0.34 -10.94 -32.53
CA GLU A 420 0.54 -12.06 -31.62
C GLU A 420 1.06 -13.35 -32.27
N ILE A 421 2.37 -13.45 -32.54
CA ILE A 421 2.98 -14.77 -32.59
C ILE A 421 3.06 -15.25 -31.15
N VAL A 422 2.17 -16.20 -30.86
CA VAL A 422 1.79 -16.82 -29.60
C VAL A 422 2.94 -17.65 -28.96
N LEU A 423 4.20 -17.21 -29.07
CA LEU A 423 5.31 -17.80 -28.30
C LEU A 423 5.27 -17.40 -26.82
N SER A 424 4.47 -16.37 -26.46
CA SER A 424 4.10 -16.08 -25.07
C SER A 424 3.34 -17.22 -24.40
N ASN A 425 2.69 -18.11 -25.16
CA ASN A 425 2.03 -19.29 -24.59
C ASN A 425 3.01 -20.38 -24.14
N PHE A 426 4.29 -20.29 -24.55
CA PHE A 426 5.28 -21.36 -24.38
C PHE A 426 6.68 -20.93 -23.93
N SER A 427 6.88 -19.67 -23.51
CA SER A 427 8.10 -19.21 -22.82
C SER A 427 8.43 -20.11 -21.60
N PRO A 428 9.72 -20.45 -21.36
CA PRO A 428 10.18 -21.81 -21.12
C PRO A 428 9.58 -22.48 -19.87
N LYS A 429 8.64 -23.40 -20.11
CA LYS A 429 8.16 -24.37 -19.10
C LYS A 429 9.22 -25.43 -18.71
N LEU A 430 10.41 -25.43 -19.30
CA LEU A 430 11.38 -26.52 -19.13
C LEU A 430 12.28 -26.45 -17.88
N THR A 431 12.35 -25.32 -17.18
CA THR A 431 12.97 -25.27 -15.84
C THR A 431 11.94 -25.08 -14.71
N PHE A 432 10.66 -24.92 -15.04
CA PHE A 432 9.57 -24.72 -14.06
C PHE A 432 9.30 -25.98 -13.22
N TYR A 433 9.69 -27.17 -13.70
CA TYR A 433 9.15 -28.44 -13.19
C TYR A 433 9.81 -29.04 -11.95
N LEU A 434 10.98 -28.58 -11.47
CA LEU A 434 11.64 -29.27 -10.35
C LEU A 434 12.02 -28.40 -9.14
N SER A 435 12.21 -27.07 -9.26
CA SER A 435 12.60 -26.20 -8.13
C SER A 435 11.64 -25.05 -7.82
N TYR A 436 10.90 -24.53 -8.82
CA TYR A 436 10.10 -23.32 -8.67
C TYR A 436 8.88 -23.49 -7.74
N LEU A 437 8.11 -24.57 -7.91
CA LEU A 437 6.88 -24.83 -7.15
C LEU A 437 7.19 -25.15 -5.68
N HIS A 438 8.23 -25.95 -5.44
CA HIS A 438 8.69 -26.23 -4.08
C HIS A 438 9.14 -24.94 -3.37
N ASN A 439 9.89 -24.08 -4.07
CA ASN A 439 10.32 -22.79 -3.52
C ASN A 439 9.13 -21.84 -3.27
N GLU A 440 8.11 -21.79 -4.14
CA GLU A 440 6.88 -21.02 -3.87
C GLU A 440 6.15 -21.52 -2.61
N LYS A 441 5.94 -22.84 -2.52
CA LYS A 441 5.24 -23.46 -1.39
C LYS A 441 5.94 -23.13 -0.06
N GLU A 442 7.25 -23.34 0.01
CA GLU A 442 8.05 -23.03 1.20
C GLU A 442 8.01 -21.54 1.55
N TYR A 443 8.11 -20.66 0.54
CA TYR A 443 8.12 -19.22 0.75
C TYR A 443 6.77 -18.69 1.27
N VAL A 444 5.65 -19.10 0.68
CA VAL A 444 4.31 -18.69 1.14
C VAL A 444 4.02 -19.19 2.55
N LEU A 445 4.36 -20.45 2.87
CA LEU A 445 4.21 -21.00 4.22
C LEU A 445 5.03 -20.20 5.24
N ARG A 446 6.23 -19.77 4.85
CA ARG A 446 7.08 -18.93 5.67
C ARG A 446 6.51 -17.53 5.88
N ILE A 447 6.01 -16.86 4.84
CA ILE A 447 5.36 -15.55 4.97
C ILE A 447 4.15 -15.65 5.89
N PHE A 448 3.32 -16.69 5.73
CA PHE A 448 2.19 -16.93 6.62
C PHE A 448 2.64 -17.13 8.07
N LYS A 449 3.72 -17.89 8.30
CA LYS A 449 4.30 -18.07 9.63
C LYS A 449 4.72 -16.75 10.27
N ILE A 450 5.40 -15.89 9.51
CA ILE A 450 5.83 -14.56 10.01
C ILE A 450 4.60 -13.71 10.36
N PHE A 451 3.61 -13.67 9.45
CA PHE A 451 2.38 -12.94 9.66
C PHE A 451 1.62 -13.42 10.91
N ILE A 452 1.40 -14.72 11.08
CA ILE A 452 0.60 -15.23 12.19
C ILE A 452 1.27 -15.02 13.54
N ILE A 453 2.61 -15.05 13.59
CA ILE A 453 3.38 -14.73 14.81
C ILE A 453 3.19 -13.25 15.14
N GLN A 454 3.41 -12.34 14.18
CA GLN A 454 3.18 -10.90 14.37
C GLN A 454 1.74 -10.61 14.80
N PHE A 455 0.78 -11.32 14.20
CA PHE A 455 -0.62 -11.20 14.54
C PHE A 455 -0.93 -11.68 15.96
N ALA A 456 -0.40 -12.84 16.36
CA ALA A 456 -0.54 -13.36 17.72
C ALA A 456 0.04 -12.38 18.76
N THR A 457 1.21 -11.79 18.47
CA THR A 457 1.79 -10.74 19.31
C THR A 457 0.88 -9.51 19.41
N SER A 458 0.25 -9.10 18.30
CA SER A 458 -0.69 -7.96 18.30
C SER A 458 -1.96 -8.19 19.14
N LEU A 459 -2.29 -9.46 19.39
CA LEU A 459 -3.38 -9.92 20.27
C LEU A 459 -2.92 -10.21 21.70
N ASN A 460 -1.66 -9.92 22.04
CA ASN A 460 -1.03 -10.25 23.33
C ASN A 460 -1.09 -11.75 23.68
N ILE A 461 -1.00 -12.63 22.68
CA ILE A 461 -0.93 -14.08 22.92
C ILE A 461 0.53 -14.43 23.23
N GLU A 462 0.83 -14.65 24.51
CA GLU A 462 2.15 -15.08 24.97
C GLU A 462 2.42 -16.56 24.60
N ASP A 463 3.70 -16.88 24.36
CA ASP A 463 4.21 -18.22 24.08
C ASP A 463 3.75 -18.85 22.74
N THR A 464 4.33 -18.39 21.63
CA THR A 464 4.20 -19.03 20.31
C THR A 464 5.29 -20.08 20.04
N ASN A 465 6.23 -20.27 20.96
CA ASN A 465 7.39 -21.12 20.75
C ASN A 465 7.01 -22.60 20.83
N GLY A 466 7.45 -23.40 19.85
CA GLY A 466 7.16 -24.84 19.79
C GLY A 466 5.73 -25.21 19.34
N LYS A 467 4.81 -24.26 19.19
CA LYS A 467 3.44 -24.50 18.69
C LYS A 467 3.42 -24.62 17.17
N THR A 468 2.54 -25.49 16.66
CA THR A 468 2.31 -25.61 15.20
C THR A 468 1.55 -24.40 14.67
N LEU A 469 1.68 -24.12 13.36
CA LEU A 469 0.96 -23.01 12.70
C LEU A 469 -0.56 -23.08 12.90
N GLN A 470 -1.13 -24.28 12.86
CA GLN A 470 -2.57 -24.49 13.06
C GLN A 470 -3.00 -24.20 14.51
N GLN A 471 -2.16 -24.52 15.49
CA GLN A 471 -2.43 -24.23 16.91
C GLN A 471 -2.42 -22.71 17.16
N ILE A 472 -1.42 -22.00 16.63
CA ILE A 472 -1.33 -20.54 16.76
C ILE A 472 -2.54 -19.87 16.07
N THR A 473 -2.86 -20.31 14.85
CA THR A 473 -3.99 -19.76 14.08
C THR A 473 -5.32 -19.98 14.79
N SER A 474 -5.57 -21.21 15.28
CA SER A 474 -6.77 -21.54 16.04
C SER A 474 -6.89 -20.69 17.31
N LYS A 475 -5.79 -20.48 18.03
CA LYS A 475 -5.78 -19.63 19.22
C LYS A 475 -6.10 -18.18 18.89
N CYS A 476 -5.52 -17.64 17.82
CA CYS A 476 -5.84 -16.29 17.35
C CYS A 476 -7.34 -16.14 17.02
N ILE A 477 -7.93 -17.12 16.32
CA ILE A 477 -9.36 -17.12 15.99
C ILE A 477 -10.22 -17.18 17.25
N GLU A 478 -9.88 -18.04 18.22
CA GLU A 478 -10.60 -18.16 19.48
C GLU A 478 -10.56 -16.84 20.27
N THR A 479 -9.37 -16.24 20.40
CA THR A 479 -9.18 -14.96 21.09
C THR A 479 -9.97 -13.84 20.40
N LEU A 480 -9.98 -13.78 19.06
CA LEU A 480 -10.80 -12.81 18.32
C LEU A 480 -12.30 -12.98 18.59
N ARG A 481 -12.79 -14.23 18.63
CA ARG A 481 -14.20 -14.50 18.96
C ARG A 481 -14.55 -14.05 20.37
N GLN A 482 -13.72 -14.40 21.36
CA GLN A 482 -13.91 -13.98 22.75
C GLN A 482 -13.90 -12.46 22.89
N LEU A 483 -12.99 -11.77 22.20
CA LEU A 483 -12.90 -10.32 22.23
C LEU A 483 -14.09 -9.66 21.53
N SER A 484 -14.60 -10.23 20.43
CA SER A 484 -15.81 -9.75 19.74
C SER A 484 -17.09 -9.89 20.57
N GLN A 485 -17.14 -10.90 21.45
CA GLN A 485 -18.29 -11.16 22.33
C GLN A 485 -18.24 -10.32 23.62
N SER A 486 -17.04 -9.98 24.10
CA SER A 486 -16.84 -9.24 25.35
C SER A 486 -16.78 -7.73 25.17
N SER A 487 -16.52 -7.23 23.95
CA SER A 487 -16.52 -5.79 23.70
C SER A 487 -17.96 -5.25 23.61
N SER A 488 -18.32 -4.33 24.50
CA SER A 488 -19.54 -3.50 24.40
C SER A 488 -19.54 -2.53 23.20
N LEU A 489 -18.50 -2.58 22.37
CA LEU A 489 -18.35 -1.82 21.14
C LEU A 489 -19.01 -2.64 20.03
N ALA A 490 -20.04 -2.09 19.38
CA ALA A 490 -20.62 -2.76 18.22
C ALA A 490 -19.54 -2.90 17.12
N ASP A 491 -19.65 -3.97 16.32
CA ASP A 491 -18.91 -4.10 15.05
C ASP A 491 -19.85 -3.67 13.91
N PRO A 492 -20.08 -2.36 13.70
CA PRO A 492 -21.11 -1.87 12.79
C PRO A 492 -20.88 -2.31 11.34
N ASN A 493 -19.64 -2.61 10.96
CA ASN A 493 -19.26 -3.04 9.61
C ASN A 493 -19.12 -4.56 9.46
N ASN A 494 -19.35 -5.31 10.54
CA ASN A 494 -19.14 -6.76 10.60
C ASN A 494 -17.69 -7.16 10.25
N ASP A 495 -16.70 -6.29 10.51
CA ASP A 495 -15.30 -6.43 10.08
C ASP A 495 -14.64 -7.66 10.73
N THR A 496 -15.00 -8.00 11.96
CA THR A 496 -14.38 -9.08 12.75
C THR A 496 -14.77 -10.47 12.23
N PRO A 497 -16.06 -10.80 12.01
CA PRO A 497 -16.43 -12.08 11.41
C PRO A 497 -15.88 -12.27 9.99
N LYS A 498 -15.83 -11.18 9.20
CA LYS A 498 -15.22 -11.18 7.87
C LYS A 498 -13.73 -11.52 7.94
N PHE A 499 -13.00 -10.89 8.85
CA PHE A 499 -11.59 -11.18 9.09
C PHE A 499 -11.37 -12.64 9.52
N ILE A 500 -12.18 -13.14 10.46
CA ILE A 500 -12.12 -14.53 10.91
C ILE A 500 -12.31 -15.49 9.73
N LYS A 501 -13.24 -15.20 8.82
CA LYS A 501 -13.47 -16.00 7.61
C LYS A 501 -12.22 -16.05 6.73
N HIS A 502 -11.58 -14.92 6.43
CA HIS A 502 -10.35 -14.87 5.64
C HIS A 502 -9.21 -15.66 6.30
N LEU A 503 -9.01 -15.50 7.63
CA LEU A 503 -7.99 -16.23 8.36
C LEU A 503 -8.25 -17.75 8.38
N GLN A 504 -9.51 -18.16 8.50
CA GLN A 504 -9.92 -19.56 8.38
C GLN A 504 -9.66 -20.10 6.98
N MET A 505 -9.94 -19.33 5.94
CA MET A 505 -9.62 -19.70 4.55
C MET A 505 -8.12 -19.96 4.39
N CYS A 506 -7.25 -19.07 4.86
CA CYS A 506 -5.80 -19.29 4.86
C CYS A 506 -5.42 -20.60 5.58
N SER A 507 -5.96 -20.85 6.77
CA SER A 507 -5.68 -22.06 7.55
C SER A 507 -6.10 -23.35 6.83
N VAL A 508 -7.29 -23.34 6.21
CA VAL A 508 -7.80 -24.48 5.43
C VAL A 508 -6.93 -24.71 4.19
N THR A 509 -6.61 -23.65 3.46
CA THR A 509 -5.79 -23.70 2.23
C THR A 509 -4.38 -24.22 2.52
N ILE A 510 -3.76 -23.80 3.64
CA ILE A 510 -2.45 -24.34 4.08
C ILE A 510 -2.52 -25.84 4.36
N THR A 511 -3.58 -26.29 5.03
CA THR A 511 -3.76 -27.70 5.35
C THR A 511 -3.93 -28.53 4.06
N LYS A 512 -4.67 -28.02 3.08
CA LYS A 512 -4.79 -28.62 1.75
C LYS A 512 -3.47 -28.61 0.99
N LEU A 513 -2.70 -27.53 1.08
CA LEU A 513 -1.42 -27.38 0.38
C LEU A 513 -0.37 -28.39 0.86
N SER A 514 -0.38 -28.74 2.14
CA SER A 514 0.48 -29.79 2.69
C SER A 514 0.19 -31.18 2.09
N ASN A 515 -1.06 -31.45 1.72
CA ASN A 515 -1.53 -32.76 1.25
C ASN A 515 -1.66 -32.85 -0.28
N SER A 516 -1.58 -31.74 -1.01
CA SER A 516 -1.75 -31.71 -2.46
C SER A 516 -0.51 -32.24 -3.20
N SER A 517 -0.71 -33.22 -4.07
CA SER A 517 0.30 -33.72 -5.02
C SER A 517 0.10 -33.17 -6.44
N ASP A 518 -1.14 -32.80 -6.80
CA ASP A 518 -1.46 -32.25 -8.11
C ASP A 518 -0.88 -30.84 -8.30
N ILE A 519 -0.26 -30.59 -9.45
CA ILE A 519 0.45 -29.33 -9.73
C ILE A 519 -0.55 -28.18 -9.91
N ASN A 520 -1.64 -28.39 -10.63
CA ASN A 520 -2.62 -27.34 -10.92
C ASN A 520 -3.34 -26.92 -9.63
N ASN A 521 -3.75 -27.89 -8.81
CA ASN A 521 -4.32 -27.63 -7.49
C ASN A 521 -3.31 -26.95 -6.55
N THR A 522 -2.04 -27.36 -6.56
CA THR A 522 -1.00 -26.72 -5.73
C THR A 522 -0.81 -25.25 -6.13
N LEU A 523 -0.76 -24.94 -7.43
CA LEU A 523 -0.67 -23.56 -7.93
C LEU A 523 -1.90 -22.73 -7.54
N LEU A 524 -3.10 -23.31 -7.65
CA LEU A 524 -4.34 -22.66 -7.22
C LEU A 524 -4.29 -22.31 -5.73
N LEU A 525 -3.94 -23.27 -4.86
CA LEU A 525 -3.84 -23.06 -3.42
C LEU A 525 -2.76 -22.03 -3.05
N ILE A 526 -1.62 -22.00 -3.75
CA ILE A 526 -0.57 -20.98 -3.55
C ILE A 526 -1.08 -19.59 -3.94
N SER A 527 -1.77 -19.48 -5.07
CA SER A 527 -2.31 -18.21 -5.55
C SER A 527 -3.44 -17.69 -4.64
N ASP A 528 -4.30 -18.58 -4.12
CA ASP A 528 -5.29 -18.28 -3.09
C ASP A 528 -4.62 -17.69 -1.84
N LEU A 529 -3.54 -18.33 -1.36
CA LEU A 529 -2.82 -17.85 -0.18
C LEU A 529 -2.19 -16.47 -0.39
N TYR A 530 -1.59 -16.21 -1.55
CA TYR A 530 -1.06 -14.88 -1.85
C TYR A 530 -2.15 -13.81 -1.83
N MET A 531 -3.29 -14.07 -2.46
CA MET A 531 -4.40 -13.12 -2.47
C MET A 531 -4.97 -12.91 -1.06
N GLU A 532 -5.34 -13.98 -0.35
CA GLU A 532 -5.97 -13.89 0.96
C GLU A 532 -5.05 -13.27 2.02
N LEU A 533 -3.81 -13.73 2.11
CA LEU A 533 -2.84 -13.25 3.09
C LEU A 533 -2.50 -11.77 2.86
N SER A 534 -2.27 -11.39 1.61
CA SER A 534 -1.91 -10.01 1.27
C SER A 534 -3.09 -9.07 1.45
N TYR A 535 -4.30 -9.51 1.13
CA TYR A 535 -5.52 -8.75 1.39
C TYR A 535 -5.74 -8.52 2.90
N ILE A 536 -5.52 -9.55 3.73
CA ILE A 536 -5.56 -9.42 5.19
C ILE A 536 -4.54 -8.39 5.70
N LYS A 537 -3.27 -8.49 5.27
CA LYS A 537 -2.22 -7.53 5.67
C LYS A 537 -2.57 -6.11 5.21
N ALA A 538 -3.04 -5.96 3.97
CA ALA A 538 -3.45 -4.67 3.40
C ALA A 538 -4.61 -4.07 4.21
N THR A 539 -5.59 -4.89 4.59
CA THR A 539 -6.72 -4.46 5.42
C THR A 539 -6.24 -3.89 6.75
N PHE A 540 -5.29 -4.52 7.45
CA PHE A 540 -4.75 -3.94 8.70
C PHE A 540 -3.95 -2.66 8.48
N ASN A 541 -3.12 -2.63 7.45
CA ASN A 541 -2.32 -1.43 7.12
C ASN A 541 -3.21 -0.27 6.64
N SER A 542 -4.41 -0.54 6.11
CA SER A 542 -5.37 0.48 5.66
C SER A 542 -6.14 1.18 6.78
N LYS A 543 -6.14 0.63 8.01
CA LYS A 543 -6.90 1.19 9.15
C LYS A 543 -6.18 2.39 9.77
N LEU A 544 -5.93 3.40 8.92
CA LEU A 544 -5.26 4.65 9.24
C LEU A 544 -6.04 5.47 10.28
N SER A 545 -5.34 6.35 10.99
CA SER A 545 -5.98 7.34 11.84
C SER A 545 -6.45 8.52 11.02
N VAL A 546 -7.43 9.28 11.53
CA VAL A 546 -7.92 10.48 10.85
C VAL A 546 -6.91 11.64 10.91
N ILE A 547 -6.05 11.62 11.92
CA ILE A 547 -4.91 12.52 12.06
C ILE A 547 -3.62 11.74 11.80
N ASP A 548 -2.63 12.38 11.19
CA ASP A 548 -1.28 11.83 11.06
C ASP A 548 -0.77 11.43 12.46
N PRO A 549 -0.31 10.19 12.67
CA PRO A 549 0.34 9.78 13.91
C PRO A 549 1.44 10.74 14.39
N LEU A 550 2.19 11.38 13.48
CA LEU A 550 3.21 12.37 13.81
C LEU A 550 2.62 13.69 14.28
N ALA A 551 1.66 14.26 13.54
CA ALA A 551 0.96 15.47 13.96
C ALA A 551 0.31 15.27 15.35
N LYS A 552 -0.24 14.08 15.59
CA LYS A 552 -0.79 13.70 16.90
C LYS A 552 0.27 13.67 18.01
N LYS A 553 1.50 13.21 17.72
CA LYS A 553 2.61 13.22 18.69
C LYS A 553 3.11 14.64 18.94
N ALA A 554 3.24 15.45 17.90
CA ALA A 554 3.62 16.87 18.01
C ALA A 554 2.63 17.64 18.89
N LEU A 555 1.31 17.48 18.66
CA LEU A 555 0.28 18.08 19.52
C LEU A 555 0.40 17.61 20.98
N LYS A 556 0.61 16.30 21.21
CA LYS A 556 0.84 15.79 22.58
C LYS A 556 2.05 16.42 23.24
N LYS A 557 3.13 16.64 22.48
CA LYS A 557 4.35 17.29 22.97
C LYS A 557 4.06 18.74 23.36
N GLU A 558 3.36 19.48 22.50
CA GLU A 558 2.90 20.85 22.78
C GLU A 558 2.08 20.94 24.09
N TYR A 559 1.14 20.03 24.29
CA TYR A 559 0.36 19.97 25.54
C TYR A 559 1.20 19.54 26.75
N CYS A 560 2.20 18.68 26.55
CA CYS A 560 3.15 18.31 27.60
C CYS A 560 3.94 19.54 28.06
N LEU A 561 4.48 20.33 27.13
CA LEU A 561 5.22 21.56 27.42
C LEU A 561 4.33 22.60 28.13
N LYS A 562 3.09 22.78 27.70
CA LYS A 562 2.12 23.67 28.38
C LYS A 562 1.83 23.23 29.81
N ALA A 563 1.73 21.92 30.05
CA ALA A 563 1.54 21.38 31.39
C ALA A 563 2.79 21.62 32.26
N ILE A 564 3.98 21.38 31.72
CA ILE A 564 5.26 21.67 32.40
C ILE A 564 5.33 23.15 32.79
N ASP A 565 5.03 24.06 31.88
CA ASP A 565 5.04 25.50 32.14
C ASP A 565 4.05 25.88 33.26
N THR A 566 2.84 25.33 33.21
CA THR A 566 1.82 25.55 34.24
C THR A 566 2.32 25.11 35.62
N PHE A 567 2.91 23.92 35.72
CA PHE A 567 3.44 23.41 37.00
C PHE A 567 4.72 24.14 37.44
N LYS A 568 5.57 24.60 36.52
CA LYS A 568 6.72 25.47 36.84
C LYS A 568 6.27 26.82 37.39
N ASN A 569 5.21 27.40 36.82
CA ASN A 569 4.61 28.62 37.34
C ASN A 569 4.03 28.41 38.74
N MET A 570 3.29 27.32 38.97
CA MET A 570 2.80 26.97 40.32
C MET A 570 3.94 26.78 41.32
N LYS A 571 5.00 26.05 40.93
CA LYS A 571 6.22 25.89 41.74
C LYS A 571 6.82 27.24 42.11
N ARG A 572 6.98 28.15 41.14
CA ARG A 572 7.54 29.48 41.36
C ARG A 572 6.67 30.32 42.30
N CYS A 573 5.35 30.22 42.21
CA CYS A 573 4.45 30.87 43.16
C CYS A 573 4.70 30.40 44.60
N TYR A 574 4.92 29.10 44.82
CA TYR A 574 5.23 28.57 46.15
C TYR A 574 6.63 28.94 46.65
N GLU A 575 7.61 29.09 45.75
CA GLU A 575 8.93 29.63 46.08
C GLU A 575 8.83 31.10 46.52
N LEU A 576 8.13 31.93 45.76
CA LEU A 576 7.89 33.34 46.09
C LEU A 576 7.12 33.49 47.41
N GLN A 577 6.13 32.62 47.65
CA GLN A 577 5.44 32.56 48.93
C GLN A 577 6.42 32.25 50.07
N ASN A 578 7.35 31.32 49.87
CA ASN A 578 8.35 30.99 50.88
C ASN A 578 9.33 32.14 51.13
N GLU A 579 9.80 32.82 50.07
CA GLU A 579 10.63 34.03 50.17
C GLU A 579 9.94 35.07 51.06
N LEU A 580 8.62 35.30 50.87
CA LEU A 580 7.84 36.27 51.66
C LEU A 580 7.69 35.90 53.14
N TYR A 581 7.49 34.63 53.47
CA TYR A 581 7.17 34.21 54.85
C TYR A 581 8.36 33.76 55.68
N SER A 582 9.42 33.20 55.07
CA SER A 582 10.51 32.55 55.80
C SER A 582 11.90 33.03 55.42
N ASN A 583 12.09 33.78 54.33
CA ASN A 583 13.42 34.12 53.79
C ASN A 583 14.36 32.90 53.63
N THR A 584 13.81 31.70 53.44
CA THR A 584 14.59 30.46 53.25
C THR A 584 14.44 29.89 51.84
N ASP A 585 15.46 29.16 51.37
CA ASP A 585 15.44 28.50 50.05
C ASP A 585 14.62 27.20 50.02
N GLN A 586 14.33 26.62 51.19
CA GLN A 586 13.59 25.36 51.29
C GLN A 586 12.12 25.61 51.61
N THR A 587 11.25 25.43 50.62
CA THR A 587 9.80 25.58 50.82
C THR A 587 9.20 24.38 51.55
N ILE A 588 8.37 24.68 52.55
CA ILE A 588 7.65 23.72 53.39
C ILE A 588 6.29 23.35 52.77
N HIS A 589 5.92 24.01 51.65
CA HIS A 589 4.59 23.85 51.06
C HIS A 589 4.34 22.40 50.60
N ALA A 590 3.21 21.83 51.02
CA ALA A 590 2.87 20.43 50.82
C ALA A 590 2.88 19.98 49.34
N TYR A 591 2.52 20.88 48.42
CA TYR A 591 2.50 20.58 46.98
C TYR A 591 3.85 20.70 46.28
N TYR A 592 4.89 21.26 46.91
CA TYR A 592 6.15 21.54 46.22
C TYR A 592 6.86 20.26 45.74
N ALA A 593 6.99 19.26 46.61
CA ALA A 593 7.62 17.99 46.25
C ALA A 593 6.81 17.22 45.19
N PRO A 594 5.47 17.04 45.34
CA PRO A 594 4.63 16.46 44.29
C PRO A 594 4.70 17.20 42.94
N ILE A 595 4.74 18.54 42.93
CA ILE A 595 4.89 19.32 41.69
C ILE A 595 6.24 19.03 41.03
N LYS A 596 7.33 18.98 41.80
CA LYS A 596 8.66 18.65 41.28
C LYS A 596 8.67 17.26 40.65
N GLN A 597 7.99 16.29 41.26
CA GLN A 597 7.84 14.95 40.70
C GLN A 597 7.06 14.98 39.37
N ILE A 598 5.89 15.62 39.32
CA ILE A 598 5.09 15.72 38.09
C ILE A 598 5.87 16.41 36.97
N ILE A 599 6.63 17.47 37.27
CA ILE A 599 7.50 18.12 36.28
C ILE A 599 8.52 17.12 35.73
N SER A 600 9.19 16.35 36.59
CA SER A 600 10.18 15.36 36.14
C SER A 600 9.56 14.25 35.28
N GLU A 601 8.35 13.77 35.64
CA GLU A 601 7.62 12.78 34.84
C GLU A 601 7.21 13.33 33.46
N LEU A 602 6.79 14.60 33.40
CA LEU A 602 6.44 15.27 32.16
C LEU A 602 7.67 15.58 31.30
N GLU A 603 8.82 15.91 31.90
CA GLU A 603 10.09 16.13 31.18
C GLU A 603 10.59 14.82 30.53
N VAL A 604 10.54 13.69 31.25
CA VAL A 604 10.83 12.37 30.66
C VAL A 604 9.89 12.07 29.48
N LYS A 605 8.60 12.38 29.63
CA LYS A 605 7.61 12.20 28.57
C LYS A 605 7.84 13.13 27.38
N ASP A 606 8.31 14.36 27.60
CA ASP A 606 8.68 15.30 26.53
C ASP A 606 9.88 14.77 25.74
N GLU A 607 10.90 14.23 26.42
CA GLU A 607 12.04 13.56 25.79
C GLU A 607 11.59 12.36 24.95
N GLU A 608 10.72 11.51 25.48
CA GLU A 608 10.16 10.37 24.74
C GLU A 608 9.38 10.79 23.50
N LEU A 609 8.58 11.86 23.60
CA LEU A 609 7.85 12.43 22.46
C LEU A 609 8.80 13.11 21.47
N GLY A 610 9.89 13.69 21.98
CA GLY A 610 10.95 14.35 21.21
C GLY A 610 11.81 13.40 20.37
N LYS A 611 11.88 12.10 20.71
CA LYS A 611 12.56 11.08 19.89
C LYS A 611 11.92 10.86 18.53
N TYR A 612 10.66 11.26 18.34
CA TYR A 612 9.96 11.15 17.07
C TYR A 612 10.16 12.43 16.25
N VAL A 613 11.38 12.63 15.76
CA VAL A 613 11.71 13.71 14.81
C VAL A 613 11.47 13.16 13.41
N ALA A 614 10.38 13.57 12.79
CA ALA A 614 10.07 13.15 11.43
C ALA A 614 9.49 14.32 10.64
N VAL A 615 9.87 14.37 9.37
CA VAL A 615 9.55 15.46 8.44
C VAL A 615 8.59 14.93 7.38
N ARG A 616 7.54 15.69 7.09
CA ARG A 616 6.61 15.44 5.98
C ARG A 616 6.81 16.51 4.92
N SER A 617 6.61 16.16 3.65
CA SER A 617 6.54 17.18 2.58
C SER A 617 5.34 18.11 2.83
N LYS A 618 5.50 19.38 2.47
CA LYS A 618 4.42 20.38 2.48
C LYS A 618 3.48 20.23 1.28
N ASP A 619 3.90 19.51 0.24
CA ASP A 619 3.17 19.39 -1.02
C ASP A 619 2.02 18.38 -0.96
N VAL A 620 2.18 17.32 -0.16
CA VAL A 620 1.20 16.24 -0.05
C VAL A 620 0.65 16.21 1.37
N MET A 621 -0.63 16.55 1.49
CA MET A 621 -1.35 16.51 2.77
C MET A 621 -1.76 15.08 3.15
N TYR A 622 -1.74 14.78 4.45
CA TYR A 622 -2.14 13.48 4.99
C TYR A 622 -3.58 13.09 4.62
N GLU A 623 -4.48 14.08 4.54
CA GLU A 623 -5.86 13.86 4.12
C GLU A 623 -5.94 13.22 2.72
N THR A 624 -5.09 13.65 1.79
CA THR A 624 -5.03 13.08 0.43
C THR A 624 -4.68 11.60 0.49
N VAL A 625 -3.67 11.24 1.29
CA VAL A 625 -3.28 9.84 1.52
C VAL A 625 -4.43 9.03 2.09
N LEU A 626 -5.07 9.54 3.14
CA LEU A 626 -6.20 8.87 3.79
C LEU A 626 -7.36 8.66 2.81
N ARG A 627 -7.68 9.66 1.98
CA ARG A 627 -8.76 9.62 1.00
C ARG A 627 -8.49 8.60 -0.11
N VAL A 628 -7.28 8.61 -0.67
CA VAL A 628 -6.87 7.69 -1.74
C VAL A 628 -6.87 6.24 -1.24
N VAL A 629 -6.34 5.99 -0.04
CA VAL A 629 -6.39 4.65 0.57
C VAL A 629 -7.83 4.20 0.82
N ASN A 630 -8.66 5.04 1.45
CA ASN A 630 -10.06 4.71 1.70
C ASN A 630 -10.85 4.47 0.40
N HIS A 631 -10.60 5.26 -0.64
CA HIS A 631 -11.22 5.09 -1.94
C HIS A 631 -10.86 3.73 -2.58
N ALA A 632 -9.60 3.31 -2.49
CA ALA A 632 -9.17 2.00 -2.99
C ALA A 632 -9.92 0.85 -2.29
N PHE A 633 -10.05 0.90 -0.95
CA PHE A 633 -10.78 -0.10 -0.16
C PHE A 633 -12.31 -0.01 -0.29
N ALA A 634 -12.84 1.11 -0.79
CA ALA A 634 -14.25 1.24 -1.16
C ALA A 634 -14.55 0.70 -2.57
N THR A 635 -13.52 0.53 -3.41
CA THR A 635 -13.66 0.18 -4.84
C THR A 635 -13.00 -1.17 -5.15
N ILE A 636 -11.80 -1.16 -5.72
CA ILE A 636 -11.10 -2.34 -6.24
C ILE A 636 -10.53 -3.26 -5.15
N LEU A 637 -10.32 -2.74 -3.95
CA LEU A 637 -9.94 -3.51 -2.75
C LEU A 637 -11.12 -3.68 -1.79
N SER A 638 -12.35 -3.46 -2.26
CA SER A 638 -13.53 -3.78 -1.45
C SER A 638 -13.66 -5.29 -1.28
N GLU A 639 -14.03 -5.70 -0.06
CA GLU A 639 -14.15 -7.12 0.28
C GLU A 639 -15.08 -7.88 -0.67
N ASN A 640 -16.21 -7.28 -1.02
CA ASN A 640 -17.18 -7.88 -1.94
C ASN A 640 -16.56 -8.13 -3.31
N TYR A 641 -15.79 -7.16 -3.83
CA TYR A 641 -15.13 -7.27 -5.12
C TYR A 641 -14.01 -8.32 -5.09
N VAL A 642 -13.16 -8.30 -4.05
CA VAL A 642 -12.05 -9.24 -3.88
C VAL A 642 -12.57 -10.67 -3.72
N ASN A 643 -13.55 -10.89 -2.85
CA ASN A 643 -14.15 -12.22 -2.65
C ASN A 643 -14.84 -12.71 -3.92
N LYS A 644 -15.63 -11.87 -4.60
CA LYS A 644 -16.28 -12.24 -5.86
C LYS A 644 -15.25 -12.65 -6.92
N THR A 645 -14.20 -11.85 -7.09
CA THR A 645 -13.14 -12.11 -8.07
C THR A 645 -12.37 -13.40 -7.73
N SER A 646 -11.95 -13.55 -6.46
CA SER A 646 -11.19 -14.71 -6.01
C SER A 646 -12.00 -16.00 -6.15
N CYS A 647 -13.25 -16.03 -5.69
CA CYS A 647 -14.12 -17.19 -5.79
C CYS A 647 -14.51 -17.52 -7.24
N ALA A 648 -14.82 -16.53 -8.06
CA ALA A 648 -15.15 -16.74 -9.48
C ALA A 648 -13.97 -17.38 -10.21
N LEU A 649 -12.76 -16.84 -10.07
CA LEU A 649 -11.56 -17.41 -10.69
C LEU A 649 -11.29 -18.84 -10.22
N SER A 650 -11.37 -19.11 -8.92
CA SER A 650 -11.17 -20.47 -8.40
C SER A 650 -12.23 -21.44 -8.92
N TYR A 651 -13.49 -21.01 -9.03
CA TYR A 651 -14.57 -21.79 -9.64
C TYR A 651 -14.31 -22.09 -11.12
N HIS A 652 -13.93 -21.07 -11.89
CA HIS A 652 -13.61 -21.24 -13.31
C HIS A 652 -12.45 -22.21 -13.54
N ILE A 653 -11.36 -22.06 -12.77
CA ILE A 653 -10.19 -22.96 -12.86
C ILE A 653 -10.59 -24.40 -12.54
N LEU A 654 -11.32 -24.63 -11.44
CA LEU A 654 -11.72 -25.97 -11.03
C LEU A 654 -12.66 -26.63 -12.04
N ASN A 655 -13.59 -25.89 -12.62
CA ASN A 655 -14.49 -26.43 -13.64
C ASN A 655 -13.74 -26.90 -14.90
N VAL A 656 -12.77 -26.13 -15.39
CA VAL A 656 -12.00 -26.53 -16.56
C VAL A 656 -11.09 -27.73 -16.22
N ILE A 657 -10.48 -27.77 -15.03
CA ILE A 657 -9.71 -28.93 -14.57
C ILE A 657 -10.57 -30.20 -14.50
N ASP A 658 -11.78 -30.09 -13.95
CA ASP A 658 -12.72 -31.22 -13.84
C ASP A 658 -13.18 -31.69 -15.22
N ALA A 659 -13.46 -30.76 -16.14
CA ALA A 659 -13.79 -31.07 -17.53
C ALA A 659 -12.65 -31.80 -18.26
N ILE A 660 -11.40 -31.36 -18.08
CA ILE A 660 -10.22 -32.07 -18.62
C ILE A 660 -10.14 -33.50 -18.04
N SER A 661 -10.32 -33.62 -16.72
CA SER A 661 -10.20 -34.91 -16.02
C SER A 661 -11.28 -35.91 -16.44
N ARG A 662 -12.50 -35.43 -16.71
CA ARG A 662 -13.65 -36.25 -17.11
C ARG A 662 -13.84 -36.37 -18.61
N LYS A 663 -13.06 -35.65 -19.42
CA LYS A 663 -13.24 -35.49 -20.86
C LYS A 663 -14.64 -34.96 -21.23
N GLU A 664 -15.17 -34.04 -20.42
CA GLU A 664 -16.48 -33.43 -20.65
C GLU A 664 -16.37 -32.25 -21.64
N ASP A 665 -17.37 -32.11 -22.51
CA ASP A 665 -17.46 -30.97 -23.42
C ASP A 665 -18.08 -29.77 -22.68
N ILE A 666 -17.34 -28.67 -22.61
CA ILE A 666 -17.73 -27.42 -21.98
C ILE A 666 -17.58 -26.27 -22.97
N ASP A 667 -18.41 -25.24 -22.82
CA ASP A 667 -18.28 -24.00 -23.58
C ASP A 667 -17.04 -23.22 -23.09
N TYR A 668 -15.87 -23.54 -23.65
CA TYR A 668 -14.62 -22.89 -23.29
C TYR A 668 -14.59 -21.39 -23.64
N ARG A 669 -15.40 -20.94 -24.62
CA ARG A 669 -15.47 -19.51 -25.02
C ARG A 669 -15.99 -18.64 -23.89
N TYR A 670 -16.92 -19.18 -23.08
CA TYR A 670 -17.35 -18.52 -21.85
C TYR A 670 -16.17 -18.25 -20.91
N PHE A 671 -15.29 -19.23 -20.70
CA PHE A 671 -14.12 -19.08 -19.82
C PHE A 671 -13.06 -18.15 -20.40
N VAL A 672 -12.88 -18.13 -21.73
CA VAL A 672 -12.02 -17.15 -22.42
C VAL A 672 -12.55 -15.72 -22.22
N ALA A 673 -13.87 -15.51 -22.35
CA ALA A 673 -14.49 -14.21 -22.09
C ALA A 673 -14.31 -13.77 -20.63
N GLN A 674 -14.47 -14.69 -19.66
CA GLN A 674 -14.23 -14.41 -18.24
C GLN A 674 -12.75 -14.10 -17.97
N LEU A 675 -11.81 -14.81 -18.61
CA LEU A 675 -10.38 -14.53 -18.51
C LEU A 675 -10.07 -13.10 -18.97
N ASN A 676 -10.51 -12.72 -20.17
CA ASN A 676 -10.31 -11.38 -20.71
C ASN A 676 -10.93 -10.29 -19.83
N GLN A 677 -12.13 -10.55 -19.29
CA GLN A 677 -12.76 -9.64 -18.35
C GLN A 677 -11.89 -9.42 -17.10
N HIS A 678 -11.40 -10.48 -16.46
CA HIS A 678 -10.56 -10.34 -15.28
C HIS A 678 -9.18 -9.76 -15.58
N GLU A 679 -8.59 -10.04 -16.74
CA GLU A 679 -7.33 -9.44 -17.18
C GLU A 679 -7.45 -7.93 -17.35
N SER A 680 -8.58 -7.42 -17.84
CA SER A 680 -8.81 -5.97 -17.94
C SER A 680 -8.72 -5.25 -16.58
N THR A 681 -9.07 -5.96 -15.49
CA THR A 681 -9.03 -5.39 -14.12
C THR A 681 -7.62 -5.24 -13.56
N VAL A 682 -6.63 -5.94 -14.14
CA VAL A 682 -5.22 -5.83 -13.76
C VAL A 682 -4.71 -4.39 -13.94
N SER A 683 -5.16 -3.70 -14.99
CA SER A 683 -4.81 -2.31 -15.27
C SER A 683 -5.23 -1.37 -14.13
N SER A 684 -6.37 -1.62 -13.49
CA SER A 684 -6.82 -0.83 -12.33
C SER A 684 -5.89 -0.96 -11.13
N TYR A 685 -5.36 -2.16 -10.88
CA TYR A 685 -4.36 -2.38 -9.83
C TYR A 685 -3.01 -1.76 -10.19
N GLU A 686 -2.57 -1.86 -11.46
CA GLU A 686 -1.32 -1.25 -11.92
C GLU A 686 -1.37 0.30 -11.81
N ASN A 687 -2.52 0.91 -12.11
CA ASN A 687 -2.75 2.34 -11.92
C ASN A 687 -2.73 2.73 -10.42
N LEU A 688 -3.37 1.94 -9.56
CA LEU A 688 -3.32 2.16 -8.11
C LEU A 688 -1.88 2.10 -7.57
N ILE A 689 -1.10 1.10 -7.99
CA ILE A 689 0.30 0.95 -7.61
C ILE A 689 1.12 2.16 -8.07
N HIS A 690 0.86 2.66 -9.28
CA HIS A 690 1.53 3.85 -9.80
C HIS A 690 1.22 5.10 -8.96
N GLU A 691 -0.05 5.34 -8.64
CA GLU A 691 -0.50 6.47 -7.80
C GLU A 691 0.12 6.38 -6.39
N TRP A 692 0.07 5.20 -5.76
CA TRP A 692 0.62 5.01 -4.43
C TRP A 692 2.16 5.11 -4.40
N ASN A 693 2.87 4.67 -5.43
CA ASN A 693 4.33 4.85 -5.52
C ASN A 693 4.72 6.33 -5.44
N GLN A 694 3.91 7.25 -5.97
CA GLN A 694 4.18 8.69 -5.86
C GLN A 694 4.01 9.20 -4.42
N LEU A 695 2.99 8.71 -3.71
CA LEU A 695 2.75 9.05 -2.29
C LEU A 695 3.79 8.44 -1.35
N CYS A 696 4.41 7.32 -1.75
CA CYS A 696 5.44 6.63 -0.99
C CYS A 696 6.68 7.49 -0.72
N ASN A 697 6.98 8.42 -1.63
CA ASN A 697 8.05 9.41 -1.49
C ASN A 697 7.82 10.43 -0.36
N THR A 698 6.62 10.49 0.22
CA THR A 698 6.29 11.41 1.34
C THR A 698 5.85 10.66 2.59
N TYR A 699 5.15 9.53 2.42
CA TYR A 699 4.60 8.71 3.50
C TYR A 699 5.08 7.26 3.42
N PRO A 700 6.40 6.98 3.45
CA PRO A 700 6.92 5.63 3.31
C PRO A 700 6.45 4.70 4.43
N ASP A 701 6.31 5.21 5.66
CA ASP A 701 5.83 4.47 6.83
C ASP A 701 4.39 3.95 6.71
N ILE A 702 3.59 4.54 5.82
CA ILE A 702 2.18 4.22 5.61
C ILE A 702 1.99 3.49 4.28
N ILE A 703 2.56 4.04 3.22
CA ILE A 703 2.30 3.61 1.85
C ILE A 703 3.16 2.42 1.44
N GLU A 704 4.42 2.32 1.88
CA GLU A 704 5.31 1.22 1.50
C GLU A 704 4.76 -0.15 1.97
N PRO A 705 4.27 -0.33 3.22
CA PRO A 705 3.65 -1.59 3.62
C PRO A 705 2.35 -1.89 2.86
N LEU A 706 1.58 -0.87 2.49
CA LEU A 706 0.37 -1.02 1.70
C LEU A 706 0.67 -1.45 0.27
N LEU A 707 1.65 -0.80 -0.36
CA LEU A 707 2.17 -1.15 -1.68
C LEU A 707 2.71 -2.58 -1.71
N SER A 708 3.54 -2.98 -0.74
CA SER A 708 4.10 -4.34 -0.73
C SER A 708 2.98 -5.38 -0.71
N ASN A 709 1.93 -5.15 0.08
CA ASN A 709 0.78 -6.05 0.16
C ASN A 709 -0.06 -6.05 -1.12
N VAL A 710 -0.32 -4.88 -1.74
CA VAL A 710 -1.11 -4.81 -2.99
C VAL A 710 -0.36 -5.44 -4.16
N VAL A 711 0.96 -5.25 -4.23
CA VAL A 711 1.80 -5.88 -5.25
C VAL A 711 1.85 -7.41 -5.05
N GLU A 712 1.99 -7.89 -3.81
CA GLU A 712 1.94 -9.33 -3.47
C GLU A 712 0.54 -9.93 -3.80
N PHE A 713 -0.54 -9.18 -3.53
CA PHE A 713 -1.90 -9.54 -3.93
C PHE A 713 -2.04 -9.65 -5.46
N LEU A 714 -1.56 -8.65 -6.19
CA LEU A 714 -1.62 -8.63 -7.65
C LEU A 714 -0.82 -9.77 -8.28
N TYR A 715 0.31 -10.13 -7.67
CA TYR A 715 1.08 -11.31 -8.07
C TYR A 715 0.24 -12.60 -7.94
N GLY A 716 -0.46 -12.78 -6.81
CA GLY A 716 -1.40 -13.89 -6.63
C GLY A 716 -2.54 -13.91 -7.65
N LEU A 717 -3.12 -12.74 -7.96
CA LEU A 717 -4.15 -12.60 -8.99
C LEU A 717 -3.62 -12.98 -10.38
N LYS A 718 -2.46 -12.45 -10.78
CA LYS A 718 -1.81 -12.79 -12.06
C LYS A 718 -1.46 -14.27 -12.14
N MET A 719 -1.08 -14.89 -11.02
CA MET A 719 -0.84 -16.33 -10.95
C MET A 719 -2.12 -17.14 -11.21
N LYS A 720 -3.28 -16.73 -10.66
CA LYS A 720 -4.58 -17.34 -10.99
C LYS A 720 -4.95 -17.17 -12.45
N LEU A 721 -4.80 -15.97 -13.01
CA LEU A 721 -5.10 -15.70 -14.42
C LEU A 721 -4.22 -16.53 -15.34
N SER A 722 -2.93 -16.62 -15.04
CA SER A 722 -1.98 -17.47 -15.77
C SER A 722 -2.34 -18.96 -15.66
N LEU A 723 -2.83 -19.40 -14.50
CA LEU A 723 -3.32 -20.77 -14.31
C LEU A 723 -4.60 -21.02 -15.11
N LEU A 724 -5.57 -20.11 -15.09
CA LEU A 724 -6.80 -20.23 -15.89
C LEU A 724 -6.47 -20.29 -17.38
N ARG A 725 -5.62 -19.38 -17.87
CA ARG A 725 -5.13 -19.38 -19.25
C ARG A 725 -4.45 -20.70 -19.61
N LYS A 726 -3.58 -21.21 -18.72
CA LYS A 726 -2.92 -22.50 -18.91
C LYS A 726 -3.93 -23.64 -19.02
N VAL A 727 -4.91 -23.72 -18.13
CA VAL A 727 -5.89 -24.81 -18.09
C VAL A 727 -6.85 -24.73 -19.29
N ILE A 728 -7.24 -23.53 -19.72
CA ILE A 728 -8.00 -23.34 -20.98
C ILE A 728 -7.19 -23.86 -22.17
N ALA A 729 -5.91 -23.49 -22.27
CA ALA A 729 -5.05 -23.99 -23.34
C ALA A 729 -4.86 -25.52 -23.26
N GLU A 730 -4.73 -26.10 -22.07
CA GLU A 730 -4.68 -27.55 -21.90
C GLU A 730 -5.99 -28.22 -22.35
N TYR A 731 -7.15 -27.59 -22.09
CA TYR A 731 -8.45 -28.07 -22.53
C TYR A 731 -8.64 -28.01 -24.06
N GLU A 732 -8.26 -26.90 -24.69
CA GLU A 732 -8.30 -26.74 -26.15
C GLU A 732 -7.44 -27.80 -26.84
N ASN A 733 -6.23 -28.01 -26.34
CA ASN A 733 -5.29 -28.99 -26.91
C ASN A 733 -5.70 -30.44 -26.62
N MET A 734 -6.39 -30.69 -25.51
CA MET A 734 -6.95 -32.01 -25.21
C MET A 734 -7.99 -32.43 -26.26
N LYS A 735 -8.78 -31.51 -26.82
CA LYS A 735 -9.74 -31.83 -27.92
C LYS A 735 -9.03 -32.37 -29.18
N LEU A 736 -7.73 -32.12 -29.30
CA LEU A 736 -6.87 -32.54 -30.40
C LEU A 736 -6.01 -33.77 -30.06
N ASP A 737 -6.22 -34.37 -28.88
CA ASP A 737 -5.40 -35.46 -28.33
C ASP A 737 -3.92 -35.08 -28.12
N ILE A 738 -3.66 -33.79 -27.83
CA ILE A 738 -2.33 -33.23 -27.62
C ILE A 738 -2.08 -33.05 -26.13
N ASN A 739 -0.99 -33.66 -25.64
CA ASN A 739 -0.50 -33.43 -24.29
C ASN A 739 0.62 -32.39 -24.34
N VAL A 740 0.22 -31.12 -24.31
CA VAL A 740 1.11 -29.95 -24.42
C VAL A 740 2.38 -30.08 -23.56
N LYS A 741 2.26 -30.57 -22.32
CA LYS A 741 3.39 -30.70 -21.39
C LYS A 741 4.38 -31.77 -21.87
N GLU A 742 3.88 -32.95 -22.18
CA GLU A 742 4.70 -34.07 -22.62
C GLU A 742 5.31 -33.78 -24.00
N ASP A 743 4.52 -33.20 -24.90
CA ASP A 743 4.92 -32.96 -26.27
C ASP A 743 6.00 -31.87 -26.36
N LEU A 744 5.89 -30.78 -25.60
CA LEU A 744 6.93 -29.74 -25.52
C LEU A 744 8.20 -30.24 -24.82
N LEU A 745 8.06 -31.04 -23.75
CA LEU A 745 9.22 -31.65 -23.09
C LEU A 745 9.99 -32.54 -24.08
N ASN A 746 9.28 -33.30 -24.91
CA ASN A 746 9.87 -34.15 -25.92
C ASN A 746 10.55 -33.36 -27.05
N LEU A 747 10.01 -32.19 -27.44
CA LEU A 747 10.65 -31.30 -28.42
C LEU A 747 11.98 -30.71 -27.92
N VAL A 748 12.11 -30.43 -26.63
CA VAL A 748 13.32 -29.80 -26.04
C VAL A 748 14.30 -30.81 -25.42
N LYS A 749 13.91 -32.08 -25.31
CA LYS A 749 14.81 -33.19 -24.92
C LYS A 749 15.87 -33.50 -25.98
N LEU A 750 15.90 -32.81 -27.11
CA LEU A 750 16.90 -33.01 -28.15
C LEU A 750 17.98 -31.93 -28.07
N PRO A 751 19.29 -32.28 -28.08
CA PRO A 751 19.86 -33.62 -28.07
C PRO A 751 20.23 -34.08 -26.65
N VAL A 752 19.53 -35.08 -26.08
CA VAL A 752 19.98 -35.76 -24.85
C VAL A 752 20.65 -37.09 -25.21
N LEU A 753 21.92 -37.22 -24.83
CA LEU A 753 22.76 -38.42 -24.98
C LEU A 753 22.67 -39.27 -23.69
N ASP A 754 21.49 -39.78 -23.32
CA ASP A 754 21.36 -40.71 -22.19
C ASP A 754 21.26 -42.18 -22.66
N GLU A 755 21.34 -43.13 -21.74
CA GLU A 755 21.36 -44.57 -22.02
C GLU A 755 20.02 -45.10 -22.59
N SER A 756 18.97 -44.28 -22.69
CA SER A 756 17.64 -44.65 -23.21
C SER A 756 17.48 -44.46 -24.73
N GLN A 757 18.58 -44.63 -25.48
CA GLN A 757 18.73 -44.30 -26.91
C GLN A 757 17.68 -44.94 -27.85
N ASN A 758 17.04 -46.06 -27.47
CA ASN A 758 15.93 -46.65 -28.26
C ASN A 758 14.68 -45.75 -28.38
N SER A 759 14.57 -44.69 -27.59
CA SER A 759 13.45 -43.74 -27.62
C SER A 759 13.59 -42.63 -28.69
N TYR A 760 14.78 -42.43 -29.28
CA TYR A 760 15.07 -41.32 -30.20
C TYR A 760 14.21 -41.35 -31.47
N CYS A 761 13.95 -42.55 -32.00
CA CYS A 761 13.06 -42.76 -33.14
C CYS A 761 11.65 -42.21 -32.88
N LYS A 762 11.09 -42.39 -31.68
CA LYS A 762 9.75 -41.88 -31.32
C LYS A 762 9.73 -40.35 -31.24
N HIS A 763 10.83 -39.74 -30.82
CA HIS A 763 10.96 -38.27 -30.77
C HIS A 763 11.13 -37.65 -32.16
N ILE A 764 11.85 -38.32 -33.07
CA ILE A 764 11.93 -37.92 -34.48
C ILE A 764 10.57 -38.08 -35.18
N GLU A 765 9.87 -39.20 -34.97
CA GLU A 765 8.51 -39.43 -35.50
C GLU A 765 7.50 -38.40 -34.99
N MET A 766 7.68 -37.89 -33.77
CA MET A 766 6.86 -36.80 -33.24
C MET A 766 6.97 -35.53 -34.10
N MET A 767 8.18 -35.14 -34.51
CA MET A 767 8.43 -33.90 -35.29
C MET A 767 7.77 -33.90 -36.67
N THR A 768 7.36 -35.07 -37.19
CA THR A 768 6.63 -35.19 -38.45
C THR A 768 5.23 -35.78 -38.29
N SER A 769 4.78 -36.01 -37.05
CA SER A 769 3.48 -36.59 -36.78
C SER A 769 2.35 -35.65 -37.25
N LYS A 770 1.30 -36.22 -37.84
CA LYS A 770 0.08 -35.47 -38.18
C LYS A 770 -0.47 -34.71 -36.96
N ARG A 771 -0.33 -35.27 -35.77
CA ARG A 771 -0.75 -34.65 -34.51
C ARG A 771 -0.03 -33.32 -34.24
N ILE A 772 1.30 -33.28 -34.38
CA ILE A 772 2.08 -32.04 -34.21
C ILE A 772 1.86 -31.08 -35.40
N ASN A 773 1.71 -31.58 -36.63
CA ASN A 773 1.41 -30.71 -37.75
C ASN A 773 0.02 -30.05 -37.61
N THR A 774 -0.99 -30.75 -37.09
CA THR A 774 -2.31 -30.17 -36.77
C THR A 774 -2.21 -29.13 -35.65
N PHE A 775 -1.41 -29.40 -34.61
CA PHE A 775 -1.12 -28.44 -33.53
C PHE A 775 -0.51 -27.15 -34.06
N VAL A 776 0.56 -27.26 -34.86
CA VAL A 776 1.26 -26.12 -35.47
C VAL A 776 0.32 -25.39 -36.42
N SER A 777 -0.49 -26.11 -37.19
CA SER A 777 -1.46 -25.53 -38.13
C SER A 777 -2.55 -24.71 -37.43
N GLN A 778 -3.01 -25.13 -36.25
CA GLN A 778 -4.04 -24.41 -35.48
C GLN A 778 -3.47 -23.26 -34.65
N ILE A 779 -2.26 -23.38 -34.12
CA ILE A 779 -1.64 -22.32 -33.32
C ILE A 779 -1.14 -21.18 -34.19
N LEU A 780 -0.62 -21.50 -35.38
CA LEU A 780 -0.12 -20.54 -36.34
C LEU A 780 -1.16 -20.23 -37.43
N GLU A 781 -2.42 -20.59 -37.21
CA GLU A 781 -3.53 -20.26 -38.09
C GLU A 781 -3.76 -18.74 -38.02
N ASN A 782 -3.16 -18.01 -38.95
CA ASN A 782 -3.31 -16.58 -39.09
C ASN A 782 -3.80 -16.27 -40.51
N GLU A 783 -4.97 -15.63 -40.62
CA GLU A 783 -5.58 -15.23 -41.89
C GLU A 783 -4.69 -14.25 -42.69
N GLU A 784 -3.86 -13.45 -42.01
CA GLU A 784 -3.01 -12.44 -42.64
C GLU A 784 -1.66 -13.02 -43.12
N PHE A 785 -1.16 -14.08 -42.49
CA PHE A 785 0.16 -14.66 -42.79
C PHE A 785 0.13 -16.20 -42.89
N PRO A 786 -0.55 -16.75 -43.92
CA PRO A 786 -0.71 -18.20 -44.07
C PRO A 786 0.61 -18.95 -44.25
N HIS A 787 1.71 -18.28 -44.59
CA HIS A 787 3.03 -18.88 -44.84
C HIS A 787 3.82 -19.22 -43.56
N VAL A 788 3.47 -18.63 -42.41
CA VAL A 788 4.21 -18.84 -41.15
C VAL A 788 4.10 -20.28 -40.67
N LYS A 789 2.92 -20.90 -40.84
CA LYS A 789 2.70 -22.32 -40.49
C LYS A 789 3.59 -23.25 -41.31
N ASP A 790 3.76 -22.97 -42.60
CA ASP A 790 4.52 -23.81 -43.52
C ASP A 790 6.01 -23.66 -43.25
N LEU A 791 6.46 -22.44 -42.90
CA LEU A 791 7.82 -22.18 -42.46
C LEU A 791 8.19 -22.95 -41.18
N GLU A 792 7.33 -22.96 -40.17
CA GLU A 792 7.60 -23.68 -38.91
C GLU A 792 7.52 -25.20 -39.08
N ASN A 793 6.56 -25.71 -39.85
CA ASN A 793 6.53 -27.13 -40.22
C ASN A 793 7.82 -27.54 -40.95
N PHE A 794 8.35 -26.68 -41.81
CA PHE A 794 9.62 -26.91 -42.50
C PHE A 794 10.82 -26.85 -41.57
N ARG A 795 10.82 -25.95 -40.58
CA ARG A 795 11.85 -25.91 -39.52
C ARG A 795 11.86 -27.18 -38.69
N LEU A 796 10.68 -27.68 -38.27
CA LEU A 796 10.54 -28.95 -37.55
C LEU A 796 11.02 -30.14 -38.39
N LEU A 797 10.67 -30.18 -39.68
CA LEU A 797 11.15 -31.20 -40.61
C LEU A 797 12.68 -31.17 -40.74
N LYS A 798 13.27 -29.99 -40.87
CA LYS A 798 14.73 -29.80 -40.94
C LYS A 798 15.42 -30.29 -39.65
N CYS A 799 14.84 -30.00 -38.48
CA CYS A 799 15.32 -30.54 -37.21
C CYS A 799 15.22 -32.07 -37.18
N GLY A 800 14.08 -32.64 -37.61
CA GLY A 800 13.89 -34.09 -37.72
C GLY A 800 14.93 -34.78 -38.62
N ILE A 801 15.22 -34.20 -39.79
CA ILE A 801 16.25 -34.71 -40.73
C ILE A 801 17.64 -34.67 -40.08
N ARG A 802 17.98 -33.54 -39.43
CA ARG A 802 19.30 -33.37 -38.79
C ARG A 802 19.50 -34.34 -37.64
N GLU A 803 18.47 -34.56 -36.82
CA GLU A 803 18.56 -35.51 -35.70
C GLU A 803 18.53 -36.97 -36.17
N SER A 804 17.75 -37.29 -37.21
CA SER A 804 17.79 -38.62 -37.84
C SER A 804 19.16 -38.93 -38.45
N PHE A 805 19.80 -37.93 -39.06
CA PHE A 805 21.18 -38.04 -39.56
C PHE A 805 22.19 -38.25 -38.41
N ASN A 806 22.08 -37.48 -37.32
CA ASN A 806 22.92 -37.66 -36.13
C ASN A 806 22.76 -39.08 -35.56
N LEU A 807 21.54 -39.60 -35.48
CA LEU A 807 21.25 -40.97 -35.05
C LEU A 807 21.92 -42.01 -35.96
N CYS A 808 21.81 -41.86 -37.28
CA CYS A 808 22.46 -42.76 -38.24
C CYS A 808 24.00 -42.77 -38.08
N ILE A 809 24.61 -41.61 -37.81
CA ILE A 809 26.05 -41.51 -37.54
C ILE A 809 26.43 -42.24 -36.25
N ILE A 810 25.65 -42.05 -35.18
CA ILE A 810 25.90 -42.69 -33.89
C ILE A 810 25.78 -44.21 -34.02
N ASP A 811 24.72 -44.70 -34.66
CA ASP A 811 24.51 -46.13 -34.93
C ASP A 811 25.68 -46.74 -35.71
N ALA A 812 26.12 -46.06 -36.79
CA ALA A 812 27.23 -46.52 -37.62
C ALA A 812 28.55 -46.59 -36.85
N LYS A 813 28.80 -45.63 -35.95
CA LYS A 813 30.01 -45.60 -35.11
C LYS A 813 30.03 -46.70 -34.03
N HIS A 814 28.87 -47.12 -33.54
CA HIS A 814 28.79 -48.14 -32.47
C HIS A 814 28.70 -49.58 -33.00
N THR A 815 28.19 -49.77 -34.22
CA THR A 815 27.90 -51.11 -34.76
C THR A 815 28.70 -51.47 -36.01
N ASP A 816 29.58 -50.58 -36.49
CA ASP A 816 30.33 -50.66 -37.75
C ASP A 816 29.45 -50.94 -39.00
N ASN A 817 28.13 -50.84 -38.85
CA ASN A 817 27.13 -51.06 -39.90
C ASN A 817 26.00 -50.06 -39.75
N LEU A 818 25.38 -49.69 -40.87
CA LEU A 818 24.23 -48.80 -40.84
C LEU A 818 22.97 -49.58 -40.44
N ASN A 819 22.31 -49.18 -39.37
CA ASN A 819 21.03 -49.77 -39.00
C ASN A 819 19.97 -49.46 -40.08
N LYS A 820 19.46 -50.50 -40.74
CA LYS A 820 18.49 -50.40 -41.84
C LYS A 820 17.24 -49.63 -41.42
N ASN A 821 16.76 -49.77 -40.18
CA ASN A 821 15.56 -49.09 -39.71
C ASN A 821 15.80 -47.59 -39.51
N SER A 822 16.95 -47.19 -38.98
CA SER A 822 17.33 -45.78 -38.79
C SER A 822 17.49 -45.07 -40.13
N PHE A 823 18.11 -45.74 -41.12
CA PHE A 823 18.29 -45.20 -42.47
C PHE A 823 16.98 -45.09 -43.26
N MET A 824 16.09 -46.08 -43.16
CA MET A 824 14.77 -45.99 -43.82
C MET A 824 13.97 -44.79 -43.31
N LYS A 825 14.03 -44.49 -42.00
CA LYS A 825 13.39 -43.29 -41.43
C LYS A 825 14.01 -41.98 -41.92
N PHE A 826 15.34 -41.94 -42.04
CA PHE A 826 16.01 -40.80 -42.65
C PHE A 826 15.53 -40.58 -44.09
N ASN A 827 15.39 -41.67 -44.87
CA ASN A 827 14.91 -41.61 -46.25
C ASN A 827 13.44 -41.13 -46.32
N GLU A 828 12.57 -41.63 -45.45
CA GLU A 828 11.17 -41.18 -45.35
C GLU A 828 11.05 -39.67 -45.08
N LEU A 829 11.91 -39.12 -44.20
CA LEU A 829 11.95 -37.68 -43.92
C LEU A 829 12.47 -36.85 -45.11
N MET A 830 13.44 -37.40 -45.85
CA MET A 830 13.94 -36.78 -47.08
C MET A 830 12.89 -36.79 -48.19
N ASP A 831 12.12 -37.87 -48.34
CA ASP A 831 11.01 -37.95 -49.29
C ASP A 831 9.90 -36.94 -48.96
N LEU A 832 9.59 -36.75 -47.66
CA LEU A 832 8.70 -35.71 -47.17
C LEU A 832 9.22 -34.30 -47.50
N PHE A 833 10.51 -34.06 -47.34
CA PHE A 833 11.15 -32.78 -47.69
C PHE A 833 11.09 -32.51 -49.19
N ILE A 834 11.40 -33.50 -50.02
CA ILE A 834 11.32 -33.39 -51.49
C ILE A 834 9.88 -33.10 -51.91
N SER A 835 8.90 -33.78 -51.31
CA SER A 835 7.48 -33.55 -51.60
C SER A 835 7.04 -32.12 -51.23
N ALA A 836 7.45 -31.61 -50.07
CA ALA A 836 7.17 -30.25 -49.64
C ALA A 836 7.85 -29.20 -50.55
N TRP A 837 9.09 -29.48 -50.98
CA TRP A 837 9.84 -28.64 -51.91
C TRP A 837 9.17 -28.57 -53.29
N ASN A 838 8.73 -29.72 -53.82
CA ASN A 838 8.03 -29.79 -55.10
C ASN A 838 6.72 -29.01 -55.05
N LYS A 839 5.95 -29.14 -53.96
CA LYS A 839 4.73 -28.37 -53.75
C LYS A 839 4.99 -26.85 -53.71
N GLN A 840 6.07 -26.42 -53.05
CA GLN A 840 6.46 -25.01 -53.02
C GLN A 840 6.86 -24.49 -54.42
N GLN A 841 7.50 -25.32 -55.25
CA GLN A 841 7.81 -24.96 -56.63
C GLN A 841 6.54 -24.86 -57.48
N GLU A 842 5.61 -25.79 -57.36
CA GLU A 842 4.30 -25.72 -58.04
C GLU A 842 3.54 -24.45 -57.65
N GLU A 843 3.52 -24.06 -56.37
CA GLU A 843 2.89 -22.82 -55.91
C GLU A 843 3.57 -21.56 -56.49
N LYS A 844 4.90 -21.56 -56.63
CA LYS A 844 5.63 -20.48 -57.31
C LYS A 844 5.31 -20.41 -58.79
N GLU A 845 5.28 -21.55 -59.48
CA GLU A 845 4.91 -21.62 -60.90
C GLU A 845 3.46 -21.13 -61.11
N ILE A 846 2.53 -21.49 -60.21
CA ILE A 846 1.14 -20.98 -60.25
C ILE A 846 1.12 -19.46 -60.03
N GLN A 847 1.86 -18.93 -59.06
CA GLN A 847 1.96 -17.48 -58.82
C GLN A 847 2.58 -16.74 -60.00
N GLU A 848 3.61 -17.31 -60.65
CA GLU A 848 4.21 -16.76 -61.88
C GLU A 848 3.20 -16.78 -63.04
N ILE A 849 2.44 -17.86 -63.21
CA ILE A 849 1.38 -17.96 -64.22
C ILE A 849 0.25 -16.97 -63.94
N GLU A 850 -0.14 -16.78 -62.68
CA GLU A 850 -1.16 -15.81 -62.28
C GLU A 850 -0.69 -14.37 -62.50
N ALA A 851 0.56 -14.06 -62.13
CA ALA A 851 1.19 -12.77 -62.41
C ALA A 851 1.29 -12.50 -63.92
N ASP A 852 1.70 -13.49 -64.72
CA ASP A 852 1.74 -13.41 -66.17
C ASP A 852 0.34 -13.28 -66.80
N SER A 853 -0.69 -13.87 -66.17
CA SER A 853 -2.08 -13.76 -66.60
C SER A 853 -2.66 -12.37 -66.32
N LEU A 854 -2.28 -11.74 -65.20
CA LEU A 854 -2.58 -10.35 -64.85
C LEU A 854 -1.91 -9.36 -65.80
N TYR A 855 -0.70 -9.66 -66.27
CA TYR A 855 -0.04 -8.89 -67.33
C TYR A 855 -0.73 -9.07 -68.69
N LYS A 856 -1.26 -10.26 -69.01
CA LYS A 856 -1.99 -10.53 -70.26
C LYS A 856 -3.35 -9.83 -70.36
N THR A 857 -3.98 -9.48 -69.24
CA THR A 857 -5.20 -8.64 -69.24
C THR A 857 -4.91 -7.15 -69.45
N ARG A 858 -3.70 -6.65 -69.16
CA ARG A 858 -3.28 -5.29 -69.52
C ARG A 858 -2.92 -5.13 -71.01
N THR A 859 -2.39 -6.18 -71.64
CA THR A 859 -1.98 -6.14 -73.06
C THR A 859 -3.09 -6.46 -74.07
N LYS A 860 -4.38 -6.37 -73.69
CA LYS A 860 -5.52 -6.52 -74.63
C LYS A 860 -6.33 -5.22 -74.76
N CYS A 861 -5.65 -4.10 -74.92
CA CYS A 861 -6.25 -2.83 -75.36
C CYS A 861 -5.26 -2.13 -76.31
N ASP A 862 -5.06 -2.72 -77.49
CA ASP A 862 -4.05 -2.33 -78.49
C ASP A 862 -4.42 -1.11 -79.36
N ASP A 863 -5.49 -0.35 -79.07
CA ASP A 863 -5.97 0.69 -80.00
C ASP A 863 -5.88 2.13 -79.47
N LYS A 864 -5.26 2.40 -78.31
CA LYS A 864 -5.01 3.79 -77.85
C LYS A 864 -3.56 4.00 -77.42
N PRO A 865 -2.92 5.12 -77.79
CA PRO A 865 -1.58 5.46 -77.33
C PRO A 865 -1.54 5.66 -75.81
N GLU A 866 -0.42 5.29 -75.19
CA GLU A 866 -0.19 5.23 -73.74
C GLU A 866 -0.49 6.57 -73.03
N GLU A 867 -0.25 7.70 -73.71
CA GLU A 867 -0.54 9.04 -73.19
C GLU A 867 -2.06 9.30 -73.04
N GLU A 868 -2.90 8.81 -73.95
CA GLU A 868 -4.36 8.95 -73.85
C GLU A 868 -4.96 8.05 -72.76
N GLN A 869 -4.37 6.87 -72.53
CA GLN A 869 -4.80 5.96 -71.47
C GLN A 869 -4.45 6.50 -70.09
N ILE A 870 -3.25 7.08 -69.94
CA ILE A 870 -2.82 7.75 -68.70
C ILE A 870 -3.72 8.96 -68.41
N GLU A 871 -4.11 9.72 -69.43
CA GLU A 871 -5.00 10.88 -69.26
C GLU A 871 -6.46 10.48 -68.94
N GLU A 872 -6.97 9.37 -69.50
CA GLU A 872 -8.27 8.79 -69.13
C GLU A 872 -8.25 8.25 -67.68
N GLU A 873 -7.23 7.48 -67.29
CA GLU A 873 -7.10 6.95 -65.92
C GLU A 873 -6.90 8.07 -64.89
N LEU A 874 -6.13 9.12 -65.21
CA LEU A 874 -5.99 10.30 -64.34
C LEU A 874 -7.30 11.07 -64.19
N ASN A 875 -8.11 11.19 -65.25
CA ASN A 875 -9.41 11.83 -65.17
C ASN A 875 -10.46 10.97 -64.43
N GLU A 876 -10.31 9.65 -64.40
CA GLU A 876 -11.17 8.74 -63.63
C GLU A 876 -10.80 8.71 -62.14
N LEU A 877 -9.49 8.69 -61.84
CA LEU A 877 -8.96 8.73 -60.46
C LEU A 877 -9.05 10.13 -59.83
N PHE A 878 -8.94 11.18 -60.63
CA PHE A 878 -9.06 12.58 -60.22
C PHE A 878 -10.00 13.33 -61.18
N PRO A 879 -11.32 13.17 -61.04
CA PRO A 879 -12.28 13.89 -61.87
C PRO A 879 -12.03 15.39 -61.73
N ASN A 880 -11.69 16.04 -62.84
CA ASN A 880 -11.39 17.46 -62.82
C ASN A 880 -12.69 18.27 -62.73
N TYR A 881 -13.21 18.44 -61.51
CA TYR A 881 -14.44 19.20 -61.23
C TYR A 881 -14.35 20.68 -61.64
N HIS A 882 -13.16 21.17 -62.00
CA HIS A 882 -12.94 22.54 -62.47
C HIS A 882 -13.73 22.89 -63.75
N GLY A 883 -14.01 21.90 -64.61
CA GLY A 883 -14.83 22.08 -65.82
C GLY A 883 -16.35 22.00 -65.57
N ILE A 884 -16.78 21.42 -64.45
CA ILE A 884 -18.19 21.24 -64.08
C ILE A 884 -18.65 22.38 -63.16
N ASP A 885 -17.79 22.83 -62.25
CA ASP A 885 -18.12 23.82 -61.23
C ASP A 885 -17.91 25.27 -61.70
N PHE A 886 -17.13 25.51 -62.76
CA PHE A 886 -16.81 26.86 -63.25
C PHE A 886 -16.79 27.02 -64.79
N PRO A 887 -17.82 26.54 -65.54
CA PRO A 887 -17.87 26.73 -66.99
C PRO A 887 -17.89 28.22 -67.40
N ASP A 888 -18.32 29.10 -66.49
CA ASP A 888 -18.47 30.54 -66.70
C ASP A 888 -17.12 31.29 -66.73
N LEU A 889 -16.08 30.73 -66.10
CA LEU A 889 -14.77 31.37 -65.96
C LEU A 889 -13.82 31.10 -67.14
N GLN A 890 -14.11 30.10 -68.00
CA GLN A 890 -13.28 29.78 -69.16
C GLN A 890 -13.59 30.61 -70.41
N LYS A 891 -14.69 31.37 -70.44
CA LYS A 891 -14.96 32.35 -71.51
C LYS A 891 -14.40 33.73 -71.19
N LYS A 892 -13.07 33.82 -71.08
CA LYS A 892 -12.26 35.05 -71.32
C LYS A 892 -10.83 34.75 -70.93
N PHE A 893 -9.99 34.34 -71.88
CA PHE A 893 -8.59 34.76 -72.02
C PHE A 893 -8.03 34.08 -73.28
N ARG A 894 -8.32 34.68 -74.45
CA ARG A 894 -7.42 34.59 -75.60
C ARG A 894 -6.59 35.87 -75.63
N PRO A 895 -5.26 35.84 -75.46
CA PRO A 895 -4.40 36.82 -76.08
C PRO A 895 -4.17 36.42 -77.54
N LYS A 896 -4.04 37.44 -78.40
CA LYS A 896 -3.39 37.32 -79.71
C LYS A 896 -1.92 36.96 -79.56
#